data_AF-A0A0M8VES8-F1
#
_entry.id   AF-A0A0M8VES8-F1
#
_cell.length_a   1.000
_cell.length_b   1.000
_cell.length_c   1.000
_cell.angle_alpha   90.00
_cell.angle_beta   90.00
_cell.angle_gamma   90.00
#
_symmetry.space_group_name_H-M   'P 1'
#
loop_
_entity.id
_entity.type
_entity.pdbx_description
1 polymer ?
#
loop_
_entity_poly.entity_id
_entity_poly.type
_entity_poly.pdbx_seq_one_letter_code
_entity_poly.pdbx_strand_id
1 'polypeptide(L)'
;MDKRYEVYALADGHFYDTPDRLEAAGGTVGEAAPLFATARRTVPAHWHAARSGDWLTLTPLDADGAPLPSPAQGWKIHSSATAADAEQIAALVWDYCVPRRIPFKFVPGPHLLHLRNAKYAGRDTSGKFVTVYPADERQLHQVLEELGALLKGFEGPYILTDLRWHDGPLYVRYGAFARRYVVDERGTLVPAVADGTGTLVPDRRAPSFQVPAWVSLPEFLRPHLEARNTTTVGELPYRIEKALHFSNGGGVYAGTDTRDGRRVVLKEARPHAGLAADGADAVARLEREKAALERAAGTGVVPEVRDWFLLGEHRFLVMDHLAGRPLNSYFAERHPLLTADPDPAKVAAYTAWALRINAAVERAVAAVHERGLVFNDLHVFNIMVAEDDESVCLIDFEAAAPAAQNARQTVAHPGFFAPPDRRGPDVDRYALACLRLALFLPVTTLFVVDRGKAAHLAEVIAEQFPDVPRAFLDEAVVEITRDAAGGPRVRPARPAVPGEWPGSRDSMVKAILASATPERDDRLFPGDIAQFSDGGGLGLAHGAAGVLYALDASGAGRYDEGERWLLDHTAPPPPGTPLGLYDGLAGVALVLEQLGHRQRALDLIEGVLRENWPSLASDLHGGLAGLGLVLARLADTTGEAALRQHAAEAADIVVRRLAEPVPDTPRRRAGLLRGASGPALFLLRQHEETGEARYLAAAAEALRRDLDRCVTQKANGGLEVDEGWRTLPYLGDGSAGIGLVLDDYLAHTHDEGFERARAGILTAATSRFYAQPGLFQGRAGMILHLARSSAPGATRERLAQQIAGLGWFAMDYQGQLAFPGHQMMRLSMDLSTGTAGCLLALAAARDDARTAHLPFLPPPPAAHIRGSAI
;
A
#
# COMPACT_ATOMS: atom_id res chain seq x y z
N MET A 1 -6.19 -3.06 -3.55
CA MET A 1 -5.43 -1.81 -3.72
C MET A 1 -5.34 -1.12 -2.37
N ASP A 2 -4.14 -0.78 -1.91
CA ASP A 2 -3.98 0.06 -0.71
C ASP A 2 -4.34 1.50 -1.10
N LYS A 3 -5.40 2.03 -0.51
CA LYS A 3 -5.97 3.32 -0.91
C LYS A 3 -5.22 4.51 -0.31
N ARG A 4 -4.24 4.27 0.58
CA ARG A 4 -3.38 5.32 1.12
C ARG A 4 -2.58 6.02 0.01
N TYR A 5 -2.17 5.30 -1.04
CA TYR A 5 -1.36 5.86 -2.13
C TYR A 5 -2.02 7.06 -2.84
N GLU A 6 -3.36 7.09 -2.94
CA GLU A 6 -4.08 8.22 -3.53
C GLU A 6 -3.80 9.52 -2.78
N VAL A 7 -3.74 9.45 -1.45
CA VAL A 7 -3.49 10.59 -0.56
C VAL A 7 -2.06 11.09 -0.69
N TYR A 8 -1.08 10.18 -0.79
CA TYR A 8 0.32 10.54 -0.97
C TYR A 8 0.67 11.00 -2.39
N ALA A 9 -0.22 10.80 -3.36
CA ALA A 9 -0.04 11.33 -4.72
C ALA A 9 -0.46 12.81 -4.85
N LEU A 10 -1.08 13.41 -3.83
CA LEU A 10 -1.64 14.76 -3.95
C LEU A 10 -0.58 15.87 -3.91
N ALA A 11 0.49 15.68 -3.13
CA ALA A 11 1.44 16.74 -2.80
C ALA A 11 2.48 17.01 -3.89
N ASP A 12 2.84 16.00 -4.69
CA ASP A 12 3.85 16.10 -5.75
C ASP A 12 3.36 15.40 -7.03
N GLY A 13 3.68 15.98 -8.19
CA GLY A 13 3.26 15.46 -9.49
C GLY A 13 4.03 14.24 -9.98
N HIS A 14 5.27 14.06 -9.51
CA HIS A 14 6.17 12.97 -9.89
C HIS A 14 6.33 11.92 -8.81
N PHE A 15 6.37 12.29 -7.53
CA PHE A 15 6.68 11.40 -6.41
C PHE A 15 5.55 11.27 -5.39
N TYR A 16 5.58 10.21 -4.58
CA TYR A 16 4.73 10.12 -3.40
C TYR A 16 5.27 11.03 -2.29
N ASP A 17 4.41 11.84 -1.67
CA ASP A 17 4.78 12.72 -0.56
C ASP A 17 3.66 12.89 0.46
N THR A 18 4.00 13.37 1.64
CA THR A 18 3.05 13.50 2.73
C THR A 18 2.07 14.67 2.49
N PRO A 19 0.79 14.52 2.85
CA PRO A 19 -0.22 15.56 2.58
C PRO A 19 0.00 16.88 3.30
N ASP A 20 0.76 16.89 4.39
CA ASP A 20 1.11 18.13 5.10
C ASP A 20 2.05 19.04 4.30
N ARG A 21 2.67 18.51 3.23
CA ARG A 21 3.50 19.26 2.28
C ARG A 21 2.73 19.77 1.06
N LEU A 22 1.41 19.57 1.00
CA LEU A 22 0.59 20.18 -0.05
C LEU A 22 0.76 21.71 -0.06
N GLU A 23 1.16 22.22 -1.22
CA GLU A 23 1.15 23.66 -1.48
C GLU A 23 -0.31 24.15 -1.64
N ALA A 24 -0.59 25.38 -1.23
CA ALA A 24 -1.91 25.97 -1.37
C ALA A 24 -2.33 26.01 -2.86
N ALA A 25 -3.51 25.46 -3.18
CA ALA A 25 -4.05 25.48 -4.54
C ALA A 25 -4.23 26.94 -5.03
N GLY A 26 -3.38 27.36 -5.97
CA GLY A 26 -3.39 28.72 -6.54
C GLY A 26 -2.45 29.73 -5.87
N GLY A 27 -1.59 29.31 -4.93
CA GLY A 27 -0.50 30.11 -4.38
C GLY A 27 0.78 30.01 -5.22
N THR A 28 1.70 30.95 -5.02
CA THR A 28 3.09 30.83 -5.49
C THR A 28 3.75 29.61 -4.85
N VAL A 29 4.59 28.89 -5.60
CA VAL A 29 5.42 27.77 -5.11
C VAL A 29 6.04 28.13 -3.76
N GLY A 30 5.81 27.31 -2.73
CA GLY A 30 6.31 27.51 -1.36
C GLY A 30 5.31 27.97 -0.29
N GLU A 31 4.03 28.24 -0.59
CA GLU A 31 3.01 28.51 0.46
C GLU A 31 2.39 27.21 1.02
N ALA A 32 2.63 26.94 2.31
CA ALA A 32 2.08 25.78 3.02
C ALA A 32 0.54 25.81 3.09
N ALA A 33 -0.09 24.63 3.06
CA ALA A 33 -1.53 24.47 3.23
C ALA A 33 -2.08 25.26 4.45
N PRO A 34 -3.28 25.87 4.34
CA PRO A 34 -3.82 26.71 5.39
C PRO A 34 -4.07 25.92 6.68
N LEU A 35 -3.64 26.50 7.81
CA LEU A 35 -3.92 25.98 9.15
C LEU A 35 -5.15 26.66 9.75
N PHE A 36 -5.81 25.98 10.70
CA PHE A 36 -6.81 26.62 11.57
C PHE A 36 -6.17 27.80 12.33
N ALA A 37 -6.93 28.86 12.60
CA ALA A 37 -6.45 30.01 13.37
C ALA A 37 -5.99 29.56 14.77
N THR A 38 -6.69 28.59 15.36
CA THR A 38 -6.33 27.96 16.64
C THR A 38 -4.94 27.30 16.58
N ALA A 39 -4.57 26.67 15.46
CA ALA A 39 -3.24 26.05 15.30
C ALA A 39 -2.11 27.08 15.17
N ARG A 40 -2.42 28.35 14.91
CA ARG A 40 -1.46 29.46 14.82
C ARG A 40 -1.34 30.26 16.12
N ARG A 41 -2.09 29.90 17.17
CA ARG A 41 -2.00 30.57 18.47
C ARG A 41 -0.60 30.39 19.06
N THR A 42 -0.11 31.43 19.74
CA THR A 42 1.14 31.35 20.50
C THR A 42 1.04 30.27 21.57
N VAL A 43 2.03 29.38 21.62
CA VAL A 43 2.11 28.34 22.65
C VAL A 43 2.30 29.02 24.02
N PRO A 44 1.44 28.76 25.02
CA PRO A 44 1.53 29.39 26.33
C PRO A 44 2.83 29.02 27.06
N ALA A 45 3.23 29.85 28.03
CA ALA A 45 4.32 29.48 28.94
C ALA A 45 4.01 28.15 29.66
N HIS A 46 5.04 27.33 29.87
CA HIS A 46 4.92 25.97 30.43
C HIS A 46 4.10 25.00 29.56
N TRP A 47 4.11 25.18 28.24
CA TRP A 47 3.60 24.23 27.26
C TRP A 47 4.62 23.98 26.16
N HIS A 48 4.61 22.75 25.63
CA HIS A 48 5.32 22.37 24.43
C HIS A 48 4.32 22.02 23.34
N ALA A 49 4.61 22.45 22.11
CA ALA A 49 3.85 22.09 20.93
C ALA A 49 4.74 21.30 19.96
N ALA A 50 4.24 20.16 19.49
CA ALA A 50 4.94 19.33 18.50
C ALA A 50 3.99 18.87 17.40
N ARG A 51 4.45 18.89 16.15
CA ARG A 51 3.76 18.28 15.02
C ARG A 51 4.28 16.86 14.81
N SER A 52 3.39 15.91 14.61
CA SER A 52 3.76 14.53 14.25
C SER A 52 2.62 13.86 13.48
N GLY A 53 2.91 13.46 12.24
CA GLY A 53 1.87 13.10 11.27
C GLY A 53 0.85 14.23 11.14
N ASP A 54 -0.44 13.89 11.08
CA ASP A 54 -1.51 14.89 10.95
C ASP A 54 -1.87 15.61 12.27
N TRP A 55 -1.12 15.45 13.35
CA TRP A 55 -1.47 15.98 14.68
C TRP A 55 -0.58 17.14 15.10
N LEU A 56 -1.19 18.17 15.69
CA LEU A 56 -0.53 19.14 16.56
C LEU A 56 -0.81 18.76 18.01
N THR A 57 0.24 18.41 18.76
CA THR A 57 0.16 17.96 20.15
C THR A 57 0.60 19.07 21.10
N LEU A 58 -0.19 19.31 22.14
CA LEU A 58 0.06 20.29 23.20
C LEU A 58 0.26 19.54 24.51
N THR A 59 1.47 19.66 25.06
CA THR A 59 1.90 18.98 26.28
C THR A 59 2.26 20.00 27.35
N PRO A 60 1.64 19.97 28.54
CA PRO A 60 2.01 20.85 29.63
C PRO A 60 3.38 20.44 30.21
N LEU A 61 4.18 21.43 30.57
CA LEU A 61 5.53 21.28 31.14
C LEU A 61 5.54 21.70 32.60
N ASP A 62 6.44 21.16 33.43
CA ASP A 62 6.73 21.66 34.77
C ASP A 62 7.55 22.96 34.76
N ALA A 63 8.07 23.36 35.92
CA ALA A 63 8.89 24.57 36.06
C ALA A 63 10.27 24.43 35.40
N ASP A 64 10.78 23.20 35.27
CA ASP A 64 12.09 22.87 34.72
C ASP A 64 12.03 22.60 33.20
N GLY A 65 10.82 22.64 32.62
CA GLY A 65 10.59 22.42 31.19
C GLY A 65 10.39 20.95 30.81
N ALA A 66 10.24 20.06 31.78
CA ALA A 66 9.94 18.64 31.55
C ALA A 66 8.43 18.42 31.39
N PRO A 67 7.97 17.46 30.55
CA PRO A 67 6.55 17.11 30.47
C PRO A 67 5.96 16.71 31.82
N LEU A 68 4.79 17.24 32.17
CA LEU A 68 4.09 16.83 33.39
C LEU A 68 3.80 15.32 33.39
N PRO A 69 3.86 14.66 34.55
CA PRO A 69 3.49 13.25 34.66
C PRO A 69 2.06 12.98 34.13
N SER A 70 1.95 12.01 33.22
CA SER A 70 0.69 11.58 32.61
C SER A 70 0.65 10.04 32.59
N PRO A 71 -0.52 9.41 32.79
CA PRO A 71 -0.62 7.97 32.69
C PRO A 71 -0.21 7.48 31.29
N ALA A 72 0.47 6.34 31.20
CA ALA A 72 0.90 5.79 29.91
C ALA A 72 -0.27 5.25 29.05
N GLN A 73 -1.44 5.03 29.67
CA GLN A 73 -2.70 4.58 29.07
C GLN A 73 -3.88 4.97 29.95
N GLY A 74 -5.08 5.04 29.36
CA GLY A 74 -6.30 5.31 30.09
C GLY A 74 -7.47 5.55 29.16
N TRP A 75 -8.57 6.03 29.73
CA TRP A 75 -9.70 6.57 28.98
C TRP A 75 -9.34 7.94 28.40
N LYS A 76 -9.41 8.06 27.08
CA LYS A 76 -9.23 9.32 26.35
C LYS A 76 -10.53 9.77 25.71
N ILE A 77 -10.66 11.07 25.55
CA ILE A 77 -11.82 11.70 24.93
C ILE A 77 -11.42 12.10 23.52
N HIS A 78 -12.23 11.76 22.53
CA HIS A 78 -12.12 12.27 21.17
C HIS A 78 -13.28 13.20 20.88
N SER A 79 -13.04 14.26 20.11
CA SER A 79 -14.12 15.06 19.53
C SER A 79 -14.12 14.87 18.02
N SER A 80 -15.31 14.69 17.45
CA SER A 80 -15.52 14.77 16.00
C SER A 80 -15.83 16.20 15.56
N ALA A 81 -15.61 16.49 14.28
CA ALA A 81 -15.95 17.78 13.71
C ALA A 81 -16.33 17.64 12.24
N THR A 82 -17.33 18.40 11.81
CA THR A 82 -17.49 18.78 10.40
C THR A 82 -16.41 19.79 9.99
N ALA A 83 -16.26 20.04 8.69
CA ALA A 83 -15.35 21.09 8.21
C ALA A 83 -15.78 22.50 8.69
N ALA A 84 -17.09 22.74 8.87
CA ALA A 84 -17.62 24.01 9.34
C ALA A 84 -17.34 24.25 10.83
N ASP A 85 -17.41 23.19 11.64
CA ASP A 85 -17.31 23.29 13.10
C ASP A 85 -15.87 23.20 13.64
N ALA A 86 -14.95 22.65 12.86
CA ALA A 86 -13.61 22.29 13.31
C ALA A 86 -12.82 23.43 13.99
N GLU A 87 -12.82 24.64 13.41
CA GLU A 87 -12.12 25.79 14.00
C GLU A 87 -12.66 26.14 15.38
N GLN A 88 -13.99 26.19 15.52
CA GLN A 88 -14.63 26.57 16.76
C GLN A 88 -14.47 25.49 17.84
N ILE A 89 -14.57 24.21 17.46
CA ILE A 89 -14.30 23.09 18.37
C ILE A 89 -12.85 23.14 18.85
N ALA A 90 -11.87 23.35 17.95
CA ALA A 90 -10.46 23.46 18.35
C ALA A 90 -10.23 24.62 19.33
N ALA A 91 -10.83 25.78 19.06
CA ALA A 91 -10.74 26.95 19.94
C ALA A 91 -11.31 26.66 21.34
N LEU A 92 -12.52 26.07 21.42
CA LEU A 92 -13.17 25.73 22.69
C LEU A 92 -12.37 24.68 23.48
N VAL A 93 -11.85 23.66 22.81
CA VAL A 93 -10.99 22.65 23.44
C VAL A 93 -9.71 23.30 23.99
N TRP A 94 -9.06 24.16 23.20
CA TRP A 94 -7.87 24.87 23.62
C TRP A 94 -8.14 25.72 24.86
N ASP A 95 -9.18 26.57 24.81
CA ASP A 95 -9.55 27.49 25.89
C ASP A 95 -10.02 26.74 27.15
N TYR A 96 -10.52 25.51 26.99
CA TYR A 96 -10.87 24.64 28.11
C TYR A 96 -9.64 23.95 28.73
N CYS A 97 -8.80 23.33 27.90
CA CYS A 97 -7.71 22.44 28.33
C CYS A 97 -6.48 23.21 28.84
N VAL A 98 -6.13 24.34 28.20
CA VAL A 98 -4.91 25.09 28.53
C VAL A 98 -4.92 25.60 29.98
N PRO A 99 -5.97 26.28 30.48
CA PRO A 99 -6.02 26.74 31.87
C PRO A 99 -6.03 25.59 32.90
N ARG A 100 -6.50 24.40 32.49
CA ARG A 100 -6.63 23.21 33.35
C ARG A 100 -5.42 22.27 33.26
N ARG A 101 -4.42 22.59 32.43
CA ARG A 101 -3.20 21.78 32.19
C ARG A 101 -3.51 20.34 31.77
N ILE A 102 -4.55 20.16 30.93
CA ILE A 102 -4.93 18.86 30.39
C ILE A 102 -4.25 18.68 29.03
N PRO A 103 -3.39 17.66 28.83
CA PRO A 103 -2.76 17.42 27.54
C PRO A 103 -3.80 17.11 26.46
N PHE A 104 -3.59 17.63 25.25
CA PHE A 104 -4.48 17.39 24.13
C PHE A 104 -3.76 17.50 22.79
N LYS A 105 -4.40 17.02 21.73
CA LYS A 105 -3.95 17.18 20.35
C LYS A 105 -5.13 17.36 19.41
N PHE A 106 -4.90 18.01 18.28
CA PHE A 106 -5.92 18.18 17.24
C PHE A 106 -5.30 18.22 15.84
N VAL A 107 -6.12 17.99 14.82
CA VAL A 107 -5.69 18.09 13.42
C VAL A 107 -5.55 19.57 13.04
N PRO A 108 -4.37 20.06 12.62
CA PRO A 108 -4.09 21.49 12.61
C PRO A 108 -4.62 22.25 11.38
N GLY A 109 -5.12 21.54 10.35
CA GLY A 109 -5.59 22.19 9.11
C GLY A 109 -6.84 21.53 8.49
N PRO A 110 -7.68 22.30 7.78
CA PRO A 110 -8.90 21.79 7.13
C PRO A 110 -8.65 20.64 6.15
N HIS A 111 -7.56 20.72 5.38
CA HIS A 111 -7.23 19.70 4.38
C HIS A 111 -6.93 18.34 5.04
N LEU A 112 -6.15 18.32 6.13
CA LEU A 112 -5.86 17.09 6.87
C LEU A 112 -7.12 16.49 7.50
N LEU A 113 -8.04 17.33 7.99
CA LEU A 113 -9.33 16.87 8.50
C LEU A 113 -10.19 16.26 7.38
N HIS A 114 -10.18 16.86 6.18
CA HIS A 114 -10.86 16.32 5.01
C HIS A 114 -10.34 14.93 4.65
N LEU A 115 -9.02 14.76 4.51
CA LEU A 115 -8.40 13.47 4.19
C LEU A 115 -8.72 12.40 5.22
N ARG A 116 -8.76 12.76 6.50
CA ARG A 116 -9.14 11.85 7.59
C ARG A 116 -10.59 11.37 7.51
N ASN A 117 -11.46 12.13 6.86
CA ASN A 117 -12.85 11.80 6.67
C ASN A 117 -13.19 11.38 5.23
N ALA A 118 -12.20 11.27 4.33
CA ALA A 118 -12.39 10.87 2.94
C ALA A 118 -13.01 9.45 2.82
N LYS A 119 -13.58 9.12 1.65
CA LYS A 119 -14.25 7.83 1.36
C LYS A 119 -13.44 6.61 1.81
N TYR A 120 -12.12 6.64 1.63
CA TYR A 120 -11.23 5.51 1.90
C TYR A 120 -10.26 5.73 3.06
N ALA A 121 -10.51 6.73 3.89
CA ALA A 121 -9.77 6.93 5.13
C ALA A 121 -9.91 5.72 6.07
N GLY A 122 -8.93 5.52 6.94
CA GLY A 122 -8.95 4.47 7.97
C GLY A 122 -10.17 4.61 8.87
N ARG A 123 -10.97 3.54 8.98
CA ARG A 123 -12.17 3.51 9.84
C ARG A 123 -11.85 3.63 11.33
N ASP A 124 -10.61 3.37 11.72
CA ASP A 124 -10.09 3.49 13.08
C ASP A 124 -9.68 4.93 13.46
N THR A 125 -9.43 5.78 12.46
CA THR A 125 -9.03 7.19 12.64
C THR A 125 -10.10 8.18 12.19
N SER A 126 -11.05 7.78 11.34
CA SER A 126 -12.10 8.67 10.87
C SER A 126 -12.92 9.28 12.01
N GLY A 127 -13.22 10.56 11.84
CA GLY A 127 -13.93 11.39 12.80
C GLY A 127 -13.09 11.87 13.97
N LYS A 128 -11.89 11.34 14.22
CA LYS A 128 -11.03 11.81 15.31
C LYS A 128 -10.34 13.12 14.92
N PHE A 129 -10.97 14.23 15.27
CA PHE A 129 -10.43 15.58 15.06
C PHE A 129 -9.58 16.06 16.24
N VAL A 130 -10.06 15.84 17.47
CA VAL A 130 -9.36 16.18 18.73
C VAL A 130 -9.16 14.91 19.56
N THR A 131 -8.10 14.87 20.36
CA THR A 131 -7.92 13.92 21.46
C THR A 131 -7.52 14.67 22.72
N VAL A 132 -8.23 14.45 23.83
CA VAL A 132 -7.92 14.97 25.16
C VAL A 132 -7.51 13.80 26.06
N TYR A 133 -6.51 14.01 26.92
CA TYR A 133 -5.93 12.99 27.78
C TYR A 133 -6.18 13.29 29.27
N PRO A 134 -7.34 12.88 29.83
CA PRO A 134 -7.59 12.97 31.26
C PRO A 134 -6.61 12.13 32.09
N ALA A 135 -6.28 12.61 33.29
CA ALA A 135 -5.40 11.92 34.23
C ALA A 135 -6.03 10.68 34.88
N ASP A 136 -7.35 10.72 35.10
CA ASP A 136 -8.12 9.65 35.74
C ASP A 136 -9.61 9.69 35.35
N GLU A 137 -10.41 8.74 35.86
CA GLU A 137 -11.85 8.64 35.58
C GLU A 137 -12.67 9.81 36.15
N ARG A 138 -12.18 10.47 37.22
CA ARG A 138 -12.85 11.66 37.78
C ARG A 138 -12.68 12.86 36.85
N GLN A 139 -11.46 13.10 36.38
CA GLN A 139 -11.19 14.14 35.39
C GLN A 139 -11.88 13.82 34.07
N LEU A 140 -11.91 12.54 33.65
CA LEU A 140 -12.69 12.11 32.48
C LEU A 140 -14.15 12.57 32.58
N HIS A 141 -14.83 12.25 33.68
CA HIS A 141 -16.23 12.60 33.87
C HIS A 141 -16.43 14.13 33.86
N GLN A 142 -15.59 14.86 34.61
CA GLN A 142 -15.65 16.32 34.65
C GLN A 142 -15.48 16.95 33.26
N VAL A 143 -14.51 16.47 32.48
CA VAL A 143 -14.28 16.99 31.12
C VAL A 143 -15.47 16.68 30.22
N LEU A 144 -16.04 15.47 30.29
CA LEU A 144 -17.21 15.11 29.48
C LEU A 144 -18.43 15.98 29.78
N GLU A 145 -18.70 16.29 31.04
CA GLU A 145 -19.81 17.17 31.43
C GLU A 145 -19.55 18.63 31.00
N GLU A 146 -18.41 19.21 31.39
CA GLU A 146 -18.12 20.62 31.16
C GLU A 146 -17.85 20.93 29.68
N LEU A 147 -16.95 20.17 29.04
CA LEU A 147 -16.64 20.35 27.62
C LEU A 147 -17.82 19.89 26.75
N GLY A 148 -18.55 18.85 27.15
CA GLY A 148 -19.75 18.41 26.44
C GLY A 148 -20.83 19.50 26.40
N ALA A 149 -21.01 20.24 27.50
CA ALA A 149 -21.92 21.39 27.52
C ALA A 149 -21.48 22.52 26.58
N LEU A 150 -20.17 22.82 26.50
CA LEU A 150 -19.62 23.82 25.58
C LEU A 150 -19.73 23.39 24.11
N LEU A 151 -19.66 22.09 23.85
CA LEU A 151 -19.71 21.52 22.50
C LEU A 151 -21.12 21.06 22.08
N LYS A 152 -22.16 21.41 22.84
CA LYS A 152 -23.53 21.04 22.52
C LYS A 152 -23.96 21.68 21.20
N GLY A 153 -24.44 20.86 20.26
CA GLY A 153 -24.98 21.29 18.97
C GLY A 153 -23.98 21.33 17.81
N PHE A 154 -22.69 21.07 18.07
CA PHE A 154 -21.75 20.84 16.98
C PHE A 154 -21.91 19.43 16.41
N GLU A 155 -21.67 19.30 15.11
CA GLU A 155 -21.84 18.05 14.38
C GLU A 155 -20.49 17.42 14.02
N GLY A 156 -20.53 16.14 13.66
CA GLY A 156 -19.39 15.43 13.16
C GLY A 156 -19.70 13.97 12.86
N PRO A 157 -18.83 13.29 12.10
CA PRO A 157 -19.03 11.89 11.79
C PRO A 157 -18.94 11.03 13.05
N TYR A 158 -19.78 10.00 13.13
CA TYR A 158 -19.78 9.04 14.23
C TYR A 158 -18.42 8.31 14.33
N ILE A 159 -17.77 8.28 15.50
CA ILE A 159 -16.50 7.56 15.68
C ILE A 159 -16.76 6.08 16.02
N LEU A 160 -16.52 5.19 15.06
CA LEU A 160 -16.90 3.76 15.16
C LEU A 160 -16.21 3.01 16.31
N THR A 161 -14.98 3.41 16.65
CA THR A 161 -14.16 2.72 17.66
C THR A 161 -14.44 3.17 19.09
N ASP A 162 -15.32 4.15 19.28
CA ASP A 162 -15.50 4.87 20.53
C ASP A 162 -16.98 4.89 20.93
N LEU A 163 -17.23 5.15 22.21
CA LEU A 163 -18.59 5.29 22.74
C LEU A 163 -18.99 6.77 22.72
N ARG A 164 -20.12 7.10 22.09
CA ARG A 164 -20.65 8.48 22.00
C ARG A 164 -21.13 8.96 23.37
N TRP A 165 -20.71 10.16 23.77
CA TRP A 165 -21.22 10.86 24.95
C TRP A 165 -22.43 11.71 24.56
N HIS A 166 -23.60 11.37 25.11
CA HIS A 166 -24.91 11.92 24.71
C HIS A 166 -25.08 11.96 23.17
N ASP A 167 -25.43 13.12 22.62
CA ASP A 167 -25.64 13.37 21.19
C ASP A 167 -24.32 13.72 20.47
N GLY A 168 -23.15 13.57 21.10
CA GLY A 168 -21.86 14.01 20.57
C GLY A 168 -21.60 15.52 20.76
N PRO A 169 -20.51 16.07 20.20
CA PRO A 169 -19.51 15.41 19.34
C PRO A 169 -18.40 14.68 20.13
N LEU A 170 -18.55 14.52 21.45
CA LEU A 170 -17.57 13.82 22.30
C LEU A 170 -17.77 12.30 22.28
N TYR A 171 -16.65 11.59 22.29
CA TYR A 171 -16.56 10.14 22.30
C TYR A 171 -15.46 9.66 23.25
N VAL A 172 -15.60 8.46 23.80
CA VAL A 172 -14.62 7.89 24.73
C VAL A 172 -14.13 6.52 24.33
N ARG A 173 -12.83 6.28 24.58
CA ARG A 173 -12.19 4.98 24.38
C ARG A 173 -11.01 4.80 25.33
N TYR A 174 -10.78 3.57 25.77
CA TYR A 174 -9.56 3.18 26.46
C TYR A 174 -8.41 2.90 25.46
N GLY A 175 -7.20 3.39 25.74
CA GLY A 175 -6.03 3.08 24.92
C GLY A 175 -4.73 3.75 25.39
N ALA A 176 -3.68 3.59 24.59
CA ALA A 176 -2.35 4.16 24.89
C ALA A 176 -2.34 5.70 24.81
N PHE A 177 -1.59 6.31 25.72
CA PHE A 177 -1.25 7.75 25.75
C PHE A 177 0.20 7.95 25.32
N ALA A 178 1.11 7.11 25.84
CA ALA A 178 2.52 7.08 25.45
C ALA A 178 2.75 6.13 24.26
N ARG A 179 3.76 6.43 23.43
CA ARG A 179 4.20 5.53 22.34
C ARG A 179 4.87 4.31 22.96
N ARG A 180 4.19 3.17 22.88
CA ARG A 180 4.71 1.85 23.24
C ARG A 180 4.33 0.91 22.12
N TYR A 181 5.21 -0.03 21.80
CA TYR A 181 5.02 -0.93 20.68
C TYR A 181 5.22 -2.38 21.12
N VAL A 182 4.54 -3.29 20.44
CA VAL A 182 4.74 -4.73 20.54
C VAL A 182 4.65 -5.32 19.13
N VAL A 183 5.28 -6.45 18.91
CA VAL A 183 5.10 -7.22 17.68
C VAL A 183 3.80 -8.02 17.81
N ASP A 184 2.88 -7.85 16.86
CA ASP A 184 1.62 -8.59 16.84
C ASP A 184 1.80 -10.05 16.35
N GLU A 185 0.71 -10.81 16.38
CA GLU A 185 0.66 -12.21 15.91
C GLU A 185 1.09 -12.38 14.43
N ARG A 186 1.20 -11.29 13.67
CA ARG A 186 1.61 -11.26 12.26
C ARG A 186 3.05 -10.81 12.08
N GLY A 187 3.81 -10.62 13.17
CA GLY A 187 5.18 -10.11 13.11
C GLY A 187 5.27 -8.61 12.87
N THR A 188 4.18 -7.85 13.01
CA THR A 188 4.14 -6.41 12.71
C THR A 188 4.26 -5.59 13.99
N LEU A 189 5.12 -4.57 14.00
CA LEU A 189 5.21 -3.63 15.12
C LEU A 189 3.92 -2.79 15.21
N VAL A 190 3.18 -2.89 16.30
CA VAL A 190 1.90 -2.20 16.52
C VAL A 190 1.88 -1.47 17.87
N PRO A 191 1.10 -0.38 18.01
CA PRO A 191 0.92 0.30 19.30
C PRO A 191 0.40 -0.66 20.39
N ALA A 192 0.86 -0.47 21.63
CA ALA A 192 0.59 -1.37 22.74
C ALA A 192 0.04 -0.66 23.99
N VAL A 193 -0.75 -1.40 24.77
CA VAL A 193 -1.18 -1.07 26.14
C VAL A 193 -0.74 -2.17 27.09
N ALA A 194 -0.59 -1.87 28.38
CA ALA A 194 -0.36 -2.88 29.41
C ALA A 194 -1.68 -3.54 29.83
N ASP A 195 -1.68 -4.86 29.98
CA ASP A 195 -2.79 -5.61 30.55
C ASP A 195 -2.84 -5.50 32.09
N GLY A 196 -3.77 -6.23 32.73
CA GLY A 196 -3.90 -6.25 34.20
C GLY A 196 -2.69 -6.81 34.96
N THR A 197 -1.73 -7.42 34.26
CA THR A 197 -0.47 -7.96 34.81
C THR A 197 0.73 -7.03 34.55
N GLY A 198 0.54 -5.96 33.76
CA GLY A 198 1.61 -5.07 33.31
C GLY A 198 2.26 -5.48 31.98
N THR A 199 1.82 -6.57 31.36
CA THR A 199 2.36 -7.08 30.10
C THR A 199 1.85 -6.26 28.91
N LEU A 200 2.74 -5.87 28.00
CA LEU A 200 2.35 -5.13 26.79
C LEU A 200 1.61 -6.05 25.81
N VAL A 201 0.42 -5.62 25.40
CA VAL A 201 -0.43 -6.27 24.41
C VAL A 201 -0.88 -5.26 23.35
N PRO A 202 -1.22 -5.69 22.12
CA PRO A 202 -1.66 -4.78 21.06
C PRO A 202 -2.87 -3.91 21.47
N ASP A 203 -2.81 -2.59 21.22
CA ASP A 203 -3.95 -1.66 21.30
C ASP A 203 -4.87 -1.89 20.10
N ARG A 204 -5.71 -2.93 20.17
CA ARG A 204 -6.58 -3.35 19.07
C ARG A 204 -7.58 -2.25 18.68
N ARG A 205 -7.62 -1.84 17.40
CA ARG A 205 -8.47 -0.75 16.89
C ARG A 205 -9.53 -1.23 15.89
N ALA A 206 -10.23 -2.32 16.22
CA ALA A 206 -11.35 -2.78 15.40
C ALA A 206 -12.43 -1.66 15.28
N PRO A 207 -13.17 -1.56 14.16
CA PRO A 207 -14.17 -0.51 13.90
C PRO A 207 -15.47 -0.73 14.71
N SER A 208 -15.32 -0.93 16.01
CA SER A 208 -16.36 -1.15 17.00
C SER A 208 -15.84 -0.74 18.38
N PHE A 209 -16.69 -0.16 19.23
CA PHE A 209 -16.34 0.10 20.63
C PHE A 209 -16.03 -1.21 21.37
N GLN A 210 -14.90 -1.23 22.08
CA GLN A 210 -14.44 -2.37 22.88
C GLN A 210 -13.85 -1.87 24.19
N VAL A 211 -14.15 -2.58 25.28
CA VAL A 211 -13.51 -2.40 26.58
C VAL A 211 -12.56 -3.58 26.80
N PRO A 212 -11.26 -3.35 27.07
CA PRO A 212 -10.34 -4.43 27.40
C PRO A 212 -10.84 -5.26 28.59
N ALA A 213 -10.59 -6.57 28.59
CA ALA A 213 -11.14 -7.49 29.60
C ALA A 213 -10.71 -7.17 31.05
N TRP A 214 -9.59 -6.47 31.22
CA TRP A 214 -9.05 -6.03 32.52
C TRP A 214 -9.48 -4.62 32.93
N VAL A 215 -10.34 -3.95 32.14
CA VAL A 215 -10.83 -2.60 32.40
C VAL A 215 -12.33 -2.66 32.68
N SER A 216 -12.76 -2.05 33.77
CA SER A 216 -14.18 -1.85 34.07
C SER A 216 -14.70 -0.62 33.33
N LEU A 217 -15.92 -0.70 32.78
CA LEU A 217 -16.59 0.47 32.21
C LEU A 217 -17.04 1.39 33.35
N PRO A 218 -16.66 2.68 33.37
CA PRO A 218 -17.19 3.66 34.32
C PRO A 218 -18.72 3.71 34.30
N GLU A 219 -19.36 3.78 35.48
CA GLU A 219 -20.82 3.66 35.60
C GLU A 219 -21.58 4.74 34.82
N PHE A 220 -21.06 5.96 34.78
CA PHE A 220 -21.65 7.06 34.00
C PHE A 220 -21.63 6.82 32.49
N LEU A 221 -20.85 5.86 31.97
CA LEU A 221 -20.85 5.47 30.56
C LEU A 221 -21.87 4.37 30.23
N ARG A 222 -22.44 3.68 31.22
CA ARG A 222 -23.37 2.56 31.01
C ARG A 222 -24.63 2.95 30.21
N PRO A 223 -25.32 4.08 30.49
CA PRO A 223 -26.49 4.48 29.71
C PRO A 223 -26.20 4.70 28.22
N HIS A 224 -24.99 5.18 27.91
CA HIS A 224 -24.54 5.39 26.52
C HIS A 224 -24.28 4.07 25.79
N LEU A 225 -23.75 3.07 26.50
CA LEU A 225 -23.55 1.74 25.94
C LEU A 225 -24.90 1.04 25.67
N GLU A 226 -25.87 1.21 26.57
CA GLU A 226 -27.23 0.68 26.39
C GLU A 226 -27.93 1.34 25.19
N ALA A 227 -27.90 2.67 25.09
CA ALA A 227 -28.45 3.41 23.94
C ALA A 227 -27.82 3.01 22.60
N ARG A 228 -26.53 2.67 22.59
CA ARG A 228 -25.86 2.15 21.38
C ARG A 228 -26.42 0.78 20.97
N ASN A 229 -26.79 -0.06 21.93
CA ASN A 229 -27.22 -1.44 21.67
C ASN A 229 -28.71 -1.55 21.30
N THR A 230 -29.52 -0.51 21.48
CA THR A 230 -30.96 -0.52 21.14
C THR A 230 -31.25 -0.46 19.64
N THR A 231 -30.32 0.03 18.81
CA THR A 231 -30.48 0.05 17.34
C THR A 231 -30.29 -1.35 16.78
N THR A 232 -31.38 -2.04 16.43
CA THR A 232 -31.34 -3.41 15.88
C THR A 232 -31.82 -3.46 14.43
N VAL A 233 -31.20 -4.35 13.64
CA VAL A 233 -31.58 -4.65 12.25
C VAL A 233 -32.74 -5.65 12.15
N GLY A 234 -33.22 -6.19 13.28
CA GLY A 234 -34.15 -7.31 13.32
C GLY A 234 -35.56 -7.02 12.78
N GLU A 235 -35.92 -5.74 12.67
CA GLU A 235 -37.24 -5.30 12.16
C GLU A 235 -37.22 -4.97 10.66
N LEU A 236 -36.05 -5.02 10.01
CA LEU A 236 -35.95 -4.72 8.58
C LEU A 236 -36.45 -5.91 7.74
N PRO A 237 -37.15 -5.66 6.62
CA PRO A 237 -37.54 -6.71 5.68
C PRO A 237 -36.36 -7.20 4.81
N TYR A 238 -35.15 -7.20 5.35
CA TYR A 238 -33.92 -7.54 4.65
C TYR A 238 -33.04 -8.45 5.50
N ARG A 239 -32.67 -9.59 4.93
CA ARG A 239 -31.66 -10.48 5.51
C ARG A 239 -30.31 -10.20 4.86
N ILE A 240 -29.39 -9.61 5.60
CA ILE A 240 -28.00 -9.41 5.18
C ILE A 240 -27.28 -10.78 5.17
N GLU A 241 -26.69 -11.13 4.03
CA GLU A 241 -25.97 -12.40 3.85
C GLU A 241 -24.46 -12.22 4.04
N LYS A 242 -23.90 -11.17 3.43
CA LYS A 242 -22.48 -10.83 3.56
C LYS A 242 -22.22 -9.37 3.21
N ALA A 243 -21.16 -8.81 3.78
CA ALA A 243 -20.60 -7.55 3.30
C ALA A 243 -19.81 -7.78 2.00
N LEU A 244 -20.09 -6.97 0.98
CA LEU A 244 -19.35 -6.93 -0.29
C LEU A 244 -18.17 -5.96 -0.22
N HIS A 245 -18.38 -4.80 0.41
CA HIS A 245 -17.35 -3.76 0.52
C HIS A 245 -17.57 -2.90 1.76
N PHE A 246 -16.48 -2.39 2.34
CA PHE A 246 -16.54 -1.35 3.37
C PHE A 246 -15.69 -0.16 2.95
N SER A 247 -16.24 1.03 3.17
CA SER A 247 -15.55 2.30 3.08
C SER A 247 -15.71 3.06 4.39
N ASN A 248 -15.06 4.22 4.51
CA ASN A 248 -15.39 5.13 5.60
C ASN A 248 -16.81 5.71 5.44
N GLY A 249 -17.30 5.85 4.21
CA GLY A 249 -18.67 6.32 3.96
C GLY A 249 -19.77 5.35 4.41
N GLY A 250 -19.45 4.06 4.65
CA GLY A 250 -20.43 3.01 4.99
C GLY A 250 -20.11 1.69 4.29
N GLY A 251 -21.01 0.71 4.42
CA GLY A 251 -20.88 -0.62 3.83
C GLY A 251 -21.76 -0.86 2.60
N VAL A 252 -21.37 -1.84 1.79
CA VAL A 252 -22.19 -2.42 0.71
C VAL A 252 -22.43 -3.88 1.06
N TYR A 253 -23.68 -4.30 1.07
CA TYR A 253 -24.10 -5.61 1.55
C TYR A 253 -24.90 -6.36 0.49
N ALA A 254 -24.65 -7.65 0.32
CA ALA A 254 -25.56 -8.54 -0.38
C ALA A 254 -26.60 -9.07 0.61
N GLY A 255 -27.85 -9.10 0.18
CA GLY A 255 -28.93 -9.62 1.01
C GLY A 255 -30.10 -10.15 0.20
N THR A 256 -31.10 -10.60 0.94
CA THR A 256 -32.39 -11.04 0.40
C THR A 256 -33.50 -10.18 1.00
N ASP A 257 -34.38 -9.67 0.14
CA ASP A 257 -35.66 -9.08 0.54
C ASP A 257 -36.56 -10.19 1.10
N THR A 258 -36.96 -10.09 2.37
CA THR A 258 -37.74 -11.15 3.03
C THR A 258 -39.22 -11.13 2.65
N ARG A 259 -39.70 -10.08 1.95
CA ARG A 259 -41.08 -9.94 1.52
C ARG A 259 -41.38 -10.80 0.29
N ASP A 260 -40.44 -10.88 -0.66
CA ASP A 260 -40.62 -11.59 -1.93
C ASP A 260 -39.47 -12.55 -2.30
N GLY A 261 -38.41 -12.61 -1.50
CA GLY A 261 -37.27 -13.50 -1.70
C GLY A 261 -36.25 -13.01 -2.74
N ARG A 262 -36.39 -11.79 -3.29
CA ARG A 262 -35.46 -11.26 -4.29
C ARG A 262 -34.08 -10.98 -3.68
N ARG A 263 -33.02 -11.29 -4.43
CA ARG A 263 -31.64 -10.88 -4.08
C ARG A 263 -31.46 -9.39 -4.33
N VAL A 264 -30.89 -8.68 -3.36
CA VAL A 264 -30.70 -7.22 -3.38
C VAL A 264 -29.29 -6.85 -2.92
N VAL A 265 -28.89 -5.63 -3.26
CA VAL A 265 -27.72 -4.96 -2.70
C VAL A 265 -28.19 -3.79 -1.85
N LEU A 266 -27.66 -3.68 -0.62
CA LEU A 266 -27.91 -2.56 0.28
C LEU A 266 -26.62 -1.72 0.40
N LYS A 267 -26.70 -0.44 0.06
CA LYS A 267 -25.63 0.53 0.31
C LYS A 267 -25.98 1.38 1.52
N GLU A 268 -25.06 1.46 2.47
CA GLU A 268 -25.14 2.28 3.67
C GLU A 268 -24.32 3.55 3.50
N ALA A 269 -24.88 4.69 3.90
CA ALA A 269 -24.20 5.98 3.98
C ALA A 269 -24.24 6.56 5.39
N ARG A 270 -23.04 6.86 5.91
CA ARG A 270 -22.79 7.48 7.21
C ARG A 270 -22.75 9.01 7.09
N PRO A 271 -23.54 9.76 7.87
CA PRO A 271 -23.50 11.21 7.88
C PRO A 271 -22.10 11.77 8.17
N HIS A 272 -21.73 12.85 7.50
CA HIS A 272 -20.48 13.61 7.64
C HIS A 272 -19.18 12.81 7.39
N ALA A 273 -19.27 11.53 7.01
CA ALA A 273 -18.15 10.66 6.73
C ALA A 273 -18.07 10.33 5.23
N GLY A 274 -16.91 9.85 4.80
CA GLY A 274 -16.69 9.52 3.39
C GLY A 274 -16.78 10.73 2.48
N LEU A 275 -16.07 11.80 2.82
CA LEU A 275 -16.02 13.03 2.02
C LEU A 275 -15.41 12.76 0.63
N ALA A 276 -16.03 13.30 -0.41
CA ALA A 276 -15.43 13.46 -1.73
C ALA A 276 -14.77 14.83 -1.87
N ALA A 277 -13.98 15.06 -2.93
CA ALA A 277 -13.20 16.28 -3.12
C ALA A 277 -14.04 17.58 -3.14
N ASP A 278 -15.33 17.49 -3.49
CA ASP A 278 -16.28 18.62 -3.45
C ASP A 278 -16.84 18.90 -2.03
N GLY A 279 -16.41 18.14 -1.03
CA GLY A 279 -16.89 18.23 0.36
C GLY A 279 -18.19 17.45 0.63
N ALA A 280 -18.78 16.78 -0.36
CA ALA A 280 -19.98 15.99 -0.17
C ALA A 280 -19.70 14.73 0.67
N ASP A 281 -20.50 14.50 1.71
CA ASP A 281 -20.43 13.29 2.53
C ASP A 281 -21.09 12.08 1.85
N ALA A 282 -21.02 10.92 2.50
CA ALA A 282 -21.60 9.69 1.97
C ALA A 282 -23.11 9.77 1.76
N VAL A 283 -23.84 10.54 2.57
CA VAL A 283 -25.30 10.67 2.45
C VAL A 283 -25.65 11.45 1.19
N ALA A 284 -25.03 12.62 1.00
CA ALA A 284 -25.23 13.44 -0.20
C ALA A 284 -24.86 12.67 -1.48
N ARG A 285 -23.77 11.87 -1.44
CA ARG A 285 -23.36 11.03 -2.57
C ARG A 285 -24.33 9.88 -2.84
N LEU A 286 -24.88 9.24 -1.81
CA LEU A 286 -25.87 8.17 -1.98
C LEU A 286 -27.22 8.71 -2.49
N GLU A 287 -27.60 9.92 -2.09
CA GLU A 287 -28.78 10.62 -2.65
C GLU A 287 -28.61 10.95 -4.14
N ARG A 288 -27.41 11.40 -4.55
CA ARG A 288 -27.06 11.58 -5.97
C ARG A 288 -27.16 10.28 -6.75
N GLU A 289 -26.60 9.20 -6.20
CA GLU A 289 -26.68 7.86 -6.80
C GLU A 289 -28.13 7.41 -6.99
N LYS A 290 -28.96 7.50 -5.95
CA LYS A 290 -30.39 7.17 -6.04
C LYS A 290 -31.08 7.95 -7.17
N ALA A 291 -30.88 9.26 -7.21
CA ALA A 291 -31.51 10.13 -8.21
C ALA A 291 -31.02 9.80 -9.64
N ALA A 292 -29.75 9.46 -9.81
CA ALA A 292 -29.18 9.04 -11.09
C ALA A 292 -29.75 7.70 -11.55
N LEU A 293 -29.84 6.70 -10.65
CA LEU A 293 -30.42 5.39 -10.95
C LEU A 293 -31.90 5.50 -11.32
N GLU A 294 -32.70 6.26 -10.58
CA GLU A 294 -34.12 6.50 -10.90
C GLU A 294 -34.32 7.16 -12.27
N ARG A 295 -33.41 8.05 -12.66
CA ARG A 295 -33.44 8.71 -13.96
C ARG A 295 -32.95 7.82 -15.11
N ALA A 296 -32.05 6.88 -14.83
CA ALA A 296 -31.55 5.88 -15.77
C ALA A 296 -32.38 4.58 -15.80
N ALA A 297 -33.41 4.47 -14.96
CA ALA A 297 -34.29 3.31 -14.85
C ALA A 297 -34.89 2.89 -16.21
N GLY A 298 -35.07 1.58 -16.40
CA GLY A 298 -35.63 1.01 -17.62
C GLY A 298 -34.71 1.04 -18.84
N THR A 299 -33.44 1.43 -18.70
CA THR A 299 -32.44 1.33 -19.78
C THR A 299 -31.83 -0.06 -19.93
N GLY A 300 -31.96 -0.91 -18.90
CA GLY A 300 -31.38 -2.25 -18.86
C GLY A 300 -29.86 -2.29 -18.64
N VAL A 301 -29.22 -1.13 -18.44
CA VAL A 301 -27.75 -1.01 -18.25
C VAL A 301 -27.37 -0.47 -16.87
N VAL A 302 -28.35 -0.33 -15.96
CA VAL A 302 -28.17 0.11 -14.56
C VAL A 302 -29.04 -0.75 -13.63
N PRO A 303 -28.70 -0.91 -12.34
CA PRO A 303 -29.58 -1.56 -11.37
C PRO A 303 -30.79 -0.69 -11.03
N GLU A 304 -31.95 -1.30 -10.78
CA GLU A 304 -33.15 -0.57 -10.35
C GLU A 304 -33.12 -0.28 -8.84
N VAL A 305 -33.63 0.89 -8.44
CA VAL A 305 -33.85 1.25 -7.03
C VAL A 305 -35.06 0.49 -6.49
N ARG A 306 -34.90 -0.13 -5.31
CA ARG A 306 -35.92 -0.96 -4.66
C ARG A 306 -36.47 -0.34 -3.39
N ASP A 307 -35.64 0.34 -2.61
CA ASP A 307 -36.06 0.93 -1.33
C ASP A 307 -35.07 2.02 -0.86
N TRP A 308 -35.53 2.88 0.04
CA TRP A 308 -34.76 3.97 0.63
C TRP A 308 -35.24 4.27 2.05
N PHE A 309 -34.38 4.08 3.05
CA PHE A 309 -34.77 4.25 4.46
C PHE A 309 -33.65 4.77 5.37
N LEU A 310 -34.03 5.14 6.59
CA LEU A 310 -33.14 5.56 7.67
C LEU A 310 -33.05 4.48 8.75
N LEU A 311 -31.85 4.16 9.19
CA LEU A 311 -31.61 3.28 10.33
C LEU A 311 -30.38 3.75 11.11
N GLY A 312 -30.55 4.02 12.42
CA GLY A 312 -29.43 4.41 13.28
C GLY A 312 -28.65 5.62 12.76
N GLU A 313 -29.36 6.67 12.33
CA GLU A 313 -28.81 7.89 11.67
C GLU A 313 -28.19 7.65 10.28
N HIS A 314 -28.05 6.41 9.82
CA HIS A 314 -27.49 6.09 8.51
C HIS A 314 -28.58 5.96 7.44
N ARG A 315 -28.25 6.36 6.22
CA ARG A 315 -29.11 6.18 5.03
C ARG A 315 -28.81 4.86 4.35
N PHE A 316 -29.86 4.18 3.89
CA PHE A 316 -29.76 2.94 3.13
C PHE A 316 -30.45 3.07 1.78
N LEU A 317 -29.74 2.70 0.72
CA LEU A 317 -30.27 2.52 -0.63
C LEU A 317 -30.29 1.02 -0.95
N VAL A 318 -31.47 0.49 -1.25
CA VAL A 318 -31.62 -0.90 -1.70
C VAL A 318 -31.79 -0.89 -3.21
N MET A 319 -31.02 -1.73 -3.90
CA MET A 319 -31.02 -1.84 -5.36
C MET A 319 -30.95 -3.31 -5.80
N ASP A 320 -31.13 -3.55 -7.09
CA ASP A 320 -30.97 -4.88 -7.67
C ASP A 320 -29.60 -5.49 -7.41
N HIS A 321 -29.59 -6.79 -7.11
CA HIS A 321 -28.37 -7.60 -7.22
C HIS A 321 -28.19 -8.03 -8.69
N LEU A 322 -27.13 -7.55 -9.33
CA LEU A 322 -26.77 -7.94 -10.69
C LEU A 322 -26.05 -9.29 -10.71
N ALA A 323 -26.48 -10.20 -11.59
CA ALA A 323 -25.74 -11.41 -11.89
C ALA A 323 -24.49 -11.09 -12.74
N GLY A 324 -23.49 -11.97 -12.70
CA GLY A 324 -22.21 -11.74 -13.39
C GLY A 324 -21.11 -11.20 -12.49
N ARG A 325 -20.07 -10.61 -13.11
CA ARG A 325 -18.81 -10.29 -12.43
C ARG A 325 -18.22 -8.95 -12.92
N PRO A 326 -17.51 -8.21 -12.05
CA PRO A 326 -16.77 -7.03 -12.47
C PRO A 326 -15.75 -7.33 -13.56
N LEU A 327 -15.65 -6.47 -14.57
CA LEU A 327 -14.77 -6.63 -15.74
C LEU A 327 -13.31 -6.90 -15.36
N ASN A 328 -12.81 -6.28 -14.29
CA ASN A 328 -11.45 -6.49 -13.81
C ASN A 328 -11.14 -7.96 -13.45
N SER A 329 -12.15 -8.75 -13.12
CA SER A 329 -11.98 -10.16 -12.71
C SER A 329 -11.49 -11.04 -13.88
N TYR A 330 -11.83 -10.66 -15.11
CA TYR A 330 -11.46 -11.43 -16.31
C TYR A 330 -9.98 -11.31 -16.67
N PHE A 331 -9.27 -10.28 -16.18
CA PHE A 331 -7.83 -10.14 -16.42
C PHE A 331 -7.03 -11.30 -15.82
N ALA A 332 -7.31 -11.68 -14.57
CA ALA A 332 -6.57 -12.75 -13.90
C ALA A 332 -6.87 -14.14 -14.48
N GLU A 333 -8.04 -14.32 -15.11
CA GLU A 333 -8.52 -15.64 -15.53
C GLU A 333 -8.34 -15.92 -17.02
N ARG A 334 -8.44 -14.88 -17.86
CA ARG A 334 -8.55 -15.03 -19.32
C ARG A 334 -7.44 -14.33 -20.09
N HIS A 335 -6.65 -13.47 -19.45
CA HIS A 335 -5.70 -12.63 -20.19
C HIS A 335 -4.55 -13.47 -20.77
N PRO A 336 -4.36 -13.49 -22.09
CA PRO A 336 -3.47 -14.43 -22.76
C PRO A 336 -1.98 -14.17 -22.45
N LEU A 337 -1.62 -12.95 -22.02
CA LEU A 337 -0.23 -12.62 -21.65
C LEU A 337 0.19 -13.11 -20.25
N LEU A 338 -0.67 -13.83 -19.53
CA LEU A 338 -0.30 -14.49 -18.26
C LEU A 338 0.50 -15.78 -18.47
N THR A 339 0.87 -16.11 -19.71
CA THR A 339 1.74 -17.22 -20.08
C THR A 339 3.01 -16.70 -20.74
N ALA A 340 4.09 -17.49 -20.73
CA ALA A 340 5.33 -17.15 -21.43
C ALA A 340 5.17 -17.12 -22.95
N ASP A 341 4.43 -18.09 -23.52
CA ASP A 341 4.18 -18.18 -24.95
C ASP A 341 2.66 -18.27 -25.20
N PRO A 342 1.98 -17.12 -25.34
CA PRO A 342 0.55 -17.08 -25.58
C PRO A 342 0.20 -17.81 -26.88
N ASP A 343 -0.81 -18.68 -26.81
CA ASP A 343 -1.40 -19.31 -27.99
C ASP A 343 -2.06 -18.23 -28.88
N PRO A 344 -1.64 -18.05 -30.15
CA PRO A 344 -2.21 -17.05 -31.05
C PRO A 344 -3.73 -17.15 -31.19
N ALA A 345 -4.31 -18.35 -31.14
CA ALA A 345 -5.76 -18.53 -31.22
C ALA A 345 -6.47 -17.99 -29.97
N LYS A 346 -5.87 -18.14 -28.78
CA LYS A 346 -6.39 -17.55 -27.53
C LYS A 346 -6.24 -16.03 -27.52
N VAL A 347 -5.15 -15.50 -28.08
CA VAL A 347 -4.95 -14.06 -28.26
C VAL A 347 -6.05 -13.48 -29.16
N ALA A 348 -6.29 -14.08 -30.33
CA ALA A 348 -7.35 -13.65 -31.25
C ALA A 348 -8.75 -13.72 -30.61
N ALA A 349 -9.06 -14.82 -29.90
CA ALA A 349 -10.34 -14.99 -29.21
C ALA A 349 -10.54 -13.96 -28.09
N TYR A 350 -9.50 -13.67 -27.31
CA TYR A 350 -9.52 -12.61 -26.30
C TYR A 350 -9.74 -11.24 -26.94
N THR A 351 -9.02 -10.93 -28.03
CA THR A 351 -9.18 -9.67 -28.76
C THR A 351 -10.62 -9.46 -29.24
N ALA A 352 -11.21 -10.47 -29.87
CA ALA A 352 -12.60 -10.39 -30.32
C ALA A 352 -13.58 -10.16 -29.16
N TRP A 353 -13.36 -10.82 -28.02
CA TRP A 353 -14.17 -10.61 -26.80
C TRP A 353 -13.99 -9.19 -26.24
N ALA A 354 -12.75 -8.72 -26.08
CA ALA A 354 -12.44 -7.40 -25.54
C ALA A 354 -13.07 -6.28 -26.39
N LEU A 355 -13.03 -6.40 -27.72
CA LEU A 355 -13.67 -5.44 -28.63
C LEU A 355 -15.21 -5.46 -28.49
N ARG A 356 -15.84 -6.64 -28.32
CA ARG A 356 -17.28 -6.73 -28.07
C ARG A 356 -17.69 -6.09 -26.73
N ILE A 357 -16.93 -6.36 -25.67
CA ILE A 357 -17.16 -5.76 -24.35
C ILE A 357 -16.98 -4.24 -24.41
N ASN A 358 -15.93 -3.73 -25.08
CA ASN A 358 -15.75 -2.30 -25.25
C ASN A 358 -16.97 -1.64 -25.92
N ALA A 359 -17.45 -2.23 -27.03
CA ALA A 359 -18.64 -1.74 -27.72
C ALA A 359 -19.92 -1.83 -26.86
N ALA A 360 -20.05 -2.84 -26.01
CA ALA A 360 -21.16 -2.94 -25.06
C ALA A 360 -21.12 -1.81 -24.01
N VAL A 361 -19.92 -1.48 -23.51
CA VAL A 361 -19.73 -0.37 -22.57
C VAL A 361 -20.01 0.98 -23.24
N GLU A 362 -19.56 1.19 -24.48
CA GLU A 362 -19.89 2.40 -25.25
C GLU A 362 -21.42 2.59 -25.39
N ARG A 363 -22.16 1.51 -25.68
CA ARG A 363 -23.63 1.55 -25.74
C ARG A 363 -24.27 1.85 -24.38
N ALA A 364 -23.76 1.26 -23.30
CA ALA A 364 -24.26 1.51 -21.95
C ALA A 364 -24.07 2.98 -21.53
N VAL A 365 -22.89 3.55 -21.80
CA VAL A 365 -22.59 4.97 -21.55
C VAL A 365 -23.51 5.87 -22.39
N ALA A 366 -23.71 5.54 -23.67
CA ALA A 366 -24.62 6.29 -24.53
C ALA A 366 -26.06 6.29 -24.00
N ALA A 367 -26.56 5.15 -23.53
CA ALA A 367 -27.90 5.05 -22.93
C ALA A 367 -28.04 5.92 -21.65
N VAL A 368 -26.98 6.03 -20.84
CA VAL A 368 -26.95 6.95 -19.68
C VAL A 368 -26.94 8.41 -20.15
N HIS A 369 -26.16 8.74 -21.18
CA HIS A 369 -26.09 10.09 -21.76
C HIS A 369 -27.42 10.54 -22.38
N GLU A 370 -28.16 9.64 -23.04
CA GLU A 370 -29.50 9.89 -23.58
C GLU A 370 -30.52 10.26 -22.50
N ARG A 371 -30.32 9.79 -21.26
CA ARG A 371 -31.09 10.22 -20.10
C ARG A 371 -30.64 11.57 -19.54
N GLY A 372 -29.64 12.22 -20.14
CA GLY A 372 -29.09 13.51 -19.74
C GLY A 372 -28.20 13.44 -18.49
N LEU A 373 -27.58 12.28 -18.26
CA LEU A 373 -26.63 12.02 -17.18
C LEU A 373 -25.22 11.81 -17.75
N VAL A 374 -24.21 12.13 -16.94
CA VAL A 374 -22.81 11.75 -17.15
C VAL A 374 -22.44 10.81 -16.02
N PHE A 375 -21.79 9.70 -16.34
CA PHE A 375 -21.46 8.66 -15.36
C PHE A 375 -20.31 9.10 -14.43
N ASN A 376 -19.31 9.79 -14.98
CA ASN A 376 -18.18 10.43 -14.29
C ASN A 376 -17.23 9.49 -13.52
N ASP A 377 -17.46 8.19 -13.43
CA ASP A 377 -16.55 7.24 -12.76
C ASP A 377 -16.43 5.89 -13.52
N LEU A 378 -16.26 5.97 -14.84
CA LEU A 378 -16.13 4.79 -15.68
C LEU A 378 -14.75 4.13 -15.52
N HIS A 379 -14.73 2.91 -14.98
CA HIS A 379 -13.53 2.07 -14.93
C HIS A 379 -13.90 0.59 -14.78
N VAL A 380 -12.90 -0.29 -14.93
CA VAL A 380 -13.05 -1.77 -14.98
C VAL A 380 -13.67 -2.42 -13.73
N PHE A 381 -13.80 -1.70 -12.61
CA PHE A 381 -14.46 -2.20 -11.40
C PHE A 381 -15.94 -1.80 -11.32
N ASN A 382 -16.34 -0.75 -12.04
CA ASN A 382 -17.73 -0.25 -12.10
C ASN A 382 -18.50 -0.78 -13.32
N ILE A 383 -17.92 -1.72 -14.05
CA ILE A 383 -18.51 -2.40 -15.21
C ILE A 383 -18.73 -3.86 -14.83
N MET A 384 -20.00 -4.27 -14.72
CA MET A 384 -20.40 -5.66 -14.52
C MET A 384 -20.62 -6.31 -15.88
N VAL A 385 -19.94 -7.44 -16.13
CA VAL A 385 -20.18 -8.30 -17.29
C VAL A 385 -21.14 -9.40 -16.84
N ALA A 386 -22.26 -9.54 -17.54
CA ALA A 386 -23.26 -10.56 -17.26
C ALA A 386 -22.74 -11.98 -17.58
N GLU A 387 -23.47 -13.01 -17.15
CA GLU A 387 -23.09 -14.42 -17.35
C GLU A 387 -23.11 -14.86 -18.82
N ASP A 388 -23.73 -14.08 -19.70
CA ASP A 388 -23.72 -14.28 -21.15
C ASP A 388 -22.40 -13.86 -21.82
N ASP A 389 -21.45 -13.27 -21.08
CA ASP A 389 -20.17 -12.76 -21.58
C ASP A 389 -20.31 -11.65 -22.65
N GLU A 390 -21.48 -11.03 -22.78
CA GLU A 390 -21.81 -10.06 -23.83
C GLU A 390 -22.44 -8.78 -23.29
N SER A 391 -23.36 -8.91 -22.34
CA SER A 391 -24.11 -7.79 -21.77
C SER A 391 -23.32 -7.14 -20.63
N VAL A 392 -23.41 -5.80 -20.54
CA VAL A 392 -22.77 -5.03 -19.47
C VAL A 392 -23.75 -4.14 -18.74
N CYS A 393 -23.56 -4.00 -17.43
CA CYS A 393 -24.29 -3.07 -16.57
C CYS A 393 -23.30 -2.20 -15.81
N LEU A 394 -23.61 -0.90 -15.71
CA LEU A 394 -22.82 0.06 -14.94
C LEU A 394 -23.32 0.07 -13.49
N ILE A 395 -22.40 0.23 -12.54
CA ILE A 395 -22.69 0.29 -11.10
C ILE A 395 -21.94 1.45 -10.44
N ASP A 396 -22.36 1.85 -9.24
CA ASP A 396 -21.74 2.94 -8.47
C ASP A 396 -21.91 4.32 -9.10
N PHE A 397 -23.15 4.83 -9.10
CA PHE A 397 -23.53 6.12 -9.69
C PHE A 397 -23.30 7.32 -8.73
N GLU A 398 -22.49 7.17 -7.69
CA GLU A 398 -22.27 8.23 -6.69
C GLU A 398 -21.57 9.49 -7.25
N ALA A 399 -20.82 9.34 -8.35
CA ALA A 399 -20.16 10.44 -9.06
C ALA A 399 -21.00 11.00 -10.21
N ALA A 400 -22.13 10.35 -10.54
CA ALA A 400 -22.95 10.72 -11.68
C ALA A 400 -23.57 12.12 -11.49
N ALA A 401 -23.64 12.88 -12.57
CA ALA A 401 -24.17 14.23 -12.55
C ALA A 401 -25.03 14.52 -13.79
N PRO A 402 -26.03 15.42 -13.68
CA PRO A 402 -26.73 15.92 -14.86
C PRO A 402 -25.76 16.54 -15.87
N ALA A 403 -25.85 16.13 -17.14
CA ALA A 403 -24.95 16.61 -18.21
C ALA A 403 -24.95 18.14 -18.34
N ALA A 404 -26.10 18.78 -18.07
CA ALA A 404 -26.25 20.23 -18.11
C ALA A 404 -25.39 20.99 -17.09
N GLN A 405 -24.95 20.34 -16.00
CA GLN A 405 -24.05 20.99 -15.02
C GLN A 405 -22.64 21.19 -15.57
N ASN A 406 -22.24 20.42 -16.60
CA ASN A 406 -20.92 20.47 -17.21
C ASN A 406 -19.78 20.49 -16.16
N ALA A 407 -19.94 19.68 -15.12
CA ALA A 407 -19.05 19.62 -13.98
C ALA A 407 -17.75 18.89 -14.34
N ARG A 408 -16.71 19.12 -13.54
CA ARG A 408 -15.49 18.30 -13.56
C ARG A 408 -15.73 17.00 -12.80
N GLN A 409 -14.91 16.01 -13.10
CA GLN A 409 -14.79 14.80 -12.30
C GLN A 409 -14.25 15.15 -10.89
N THR A 410 -14.92 14.70 -9.84
CA THR A 410 -14.57 14.96 -8.43
C THR A 410 -14.10 13.71 -7.69
N VAL A 411 -14.42 12.53 -8.22
CA VAL A 411 -14.00 11.21 -7.73
C VAL A 411 -13.69 10.36 -8.96
N ALA A 412 -12.56 9.67 -8.96
CA ALA A 412 -12.27 8.67 -9.99
C ALA A 412 -11.26 7.62 -9.54
N HIS A 413 -11.28 6.47 -10.20
CA HIS A 413 -10.15 5.56 -10.21
C HIS A 413 -8.91 6.20 -10.89
N PRO A 414 -7.70 6.16 -10.29
CA PRO A 414 -6.51 6.84 -10.81
C PRO A 414 -6.20 6.58 -12.29
N GLY A 415 -6.29 5.33 -12.75
CA GLY A 415 -6.07 4.97 -14.16
C GLY A 415 -7.12 5.44 -15.18
N PHE A 416 -8.15 6.17 -14.72
CA PHE A 416 -9.23 6.73 -15.53
C PHE A 416 -9.51 8.20 -15.18
N PHE A 417 -8.64 8.83 -14.37
CA PHE A 417 -8.81 10.22 -13.93
C PHE A 417 -8.61 11.16 -15.11
N ALA A 418 -9.67 11.89 -15.47
CA ALA A 418 -9.66 12.78 -16.62
C ALA A 418 -8.90 14.09 -16.29
N PRO A 419 -8.14 14.65 -17.25
CA PRO A 419 -7.44 15.90 -17.03
C PRO A 419 -8.42 17.06 -16.75
N PRO A 420 -8.00 18.13 -16.03
CA PRO A 420 -8.91 19.18 -15.54
C PRO A 420 -9.68 19.96 -16.62
N ASP A 421 -9.29 19.84 -17.88
CA ASP A 421 -9.97 20.45 -19.02
C ASP A 421 -11.17 19.62 -19.53
N ARG A 422 -11.32 18.36 -19.10
CA ARG A 422 -12.49 17.51 -19.40
C ARG A 422 -13.64 17.80 -18.44
N ARG A 423 -14.84 17.96 -18.99
CA ARG A 423 -16.07 18.31 -18.26
C ARG A 423 -17.28 17.64 -18.88
N GLY A 424 -18.28 17.32 -18.06
CA GLY A 424 -19.50 16.69 -18.54
C GLY A 424 -19.21 15.40 -19.35
N PRO A 425 -19.88 15.16 -20.49
CA PRO A 425 -19.70 13.95 -21.30
C PRO A 425 -18.26 13.67 -21.76
N ASP A 426 -17.38 14.68 -21.81
CA ASP A 426 -15.98 14.51 -22.18
C ASP A 426 -15.18 13.72 -21.13
N VAL A 427 -15.65 13.67 -19.88
CA VAL A 427 -15.06 12.83 -18.82
C VAL A 427 -15.25 11.34 -19.17
N ASP A 428 -16.48 10.94 -19.51
CA ASP A 428 -16.78 9.56 -19.87
C ASP A 428 -16.12 9.17 -21.19
N ARG A 429 -15.99 10.11 -22.13
CA ARG A 429 -15.25 9.89 -23.39
C ARG A 429 -13.77 9.60 -23.14
N TYR A 430 -13.14 10.36 -22.26
CA TYR A 430 -11.76 10.10 -21.84
C TYR A 430 -11.63 8.72 -21.19
N ALA A 431 -12.54 8.38 -20.28
CA ALA A 431 -12.53 7.09 -19.61
C ALA A 431 -12.74 5.90 -20.57
N LEU A 432 -13.62 6.05 -21.57
CA LEU A 432 -13.77 5.07 -22.66
C LEU A 432 -12.47 4.91 -23.47
N ALA A 433 -11.78 6.00 -23.79
CA ALA A 433 -10.48 5.93 -24.45
C ALA A 433 -9.43 5.20 -23.59
N CYS A 434 -9.38 5.46 -22.28
CA CYS A 434 -8.54 4.68 -21.36
C CYS A 434 -8.94 3.20 -21.35
N LEU A 435 -10.23 2.87 -21.35
CA LEU A 435 -10.74 1.50 -21.35
C LEU A 435 -10.28 0.72 -22.59
N ARG A 436 -10.22 1.37 -23.76
CA ARG A 436 -9.71 0.76 -25.01
C ARG A 436 -8.30 0.21 -24.84
N LEU A 437 -7.43 0.88 -24.09
CA LEU A 437 -6.07 0.40 -23.79
C LEU A 437 -6.07 -0.58 -22.61
N ALA A 438 -6.82 -0.26 -21.54
CA ALA A 438 -6.83 -1.04 -20.31
C ALA A 438 -7.29 -2.50 -20.50
N LEU A 439 -8.17 -2.77 -21.48
CA LEU A 439 -8.62 -4.12 -21.84
C LEU A 439 -7.49 -5.04 -22.33
N PHE A 440 -6.39 -4.50 -22.82
CA PHE A 440 -5.25 -5.27 -23.36
C PHE A 440 -3.98 -5.10 -22.52
N LEU A 441 -3.82 -3.92 -21.91
CA LEU A 441 -2.68 -3.62 -21.06
C LEU A 441 -3.15 -2.73 -19.89
N PRO A 442 -3.53 -3.32 -18.74
CA PRO A 442 -4.17 -2.61 -17.62
C PRO A 442 -3.16 -1.82 -16.76
N VAL A 443 -2.39 -0.93 -17.40
CA VAL A 443 -1.37 -0.07 -16.77
C VAL A 443 -1.69 1.42 -17.00
N THR A 444 -2.96 1.77 -17.22
CA THR A 444 -3.41 3.14 -17.49
C THR A 444 -3.22 4.10 -16.31
N THR A 445 -2.94 3.59 -15.11
CA THR A 445 -2.53 4.42 -13.96
C THR A 445 -1.30 5.28 -14.26
N LEU A 446 -0.44 4.86 -15.21
CA LEU A 446 0.71 5.66 -15.65
C LEU A 446 0.32 7.02 -16.26
N PHE A 447 -0.92 7.18 -16.73
CA PHE A 447 -1.39 8.43 -17.36
C PHE A 447 -1.51 9.59 -16.36
N VAL A 448 -1.58 9.30 -15.05
CA VAL A 448 -1.53 10.34 -14.01
C VAL A 448 -0.13 10.95 -13.83
N VAL A 449 0.90 10.28 -14.36
CA VAL A 449 2.28 10.79 -14.42
C VAL A 449 2.53 11.40 -15.80
N ASP A 450 2.28 10.64 -16.87
CA ASP A 450 2.42 11.13 -18.24
C ASP A 450 1.38 10.48 -19.19
N ARG A 451 0.45 11.29 -19.70
CA ARG A 451 -0.55 10.88 -20.69
C ARG A 451 0.08 10.49 -22.04
N GLY A 452 1.26 11.02 -22.36
CA GLY A 452 2.04 10.67 -23.55
C GLY A 452 2.38 9.18 -23.62
N LYS A 453 2.43 8.50 -22.47
CA LYS A 453 2.62 7.05 -22.37
C LYS A 453 1.59 6.25 -23.16
N ALA A 454 0.38 6.77 -23.37
CA ALA A 454 -0.68 6.11 -24.13
C ALA A 454 -0.23 5.68 -25.54
N ALA A 455 0.59 6.50 -26.21
CA ALA A 455 1.10 6.18 -27.55
C ALA A 455 2.00 4.94 -27.53
N HIS A 456 2.89 4.83 -26.54
CA HIS A 456 3.75 3.66 -26.38
C HIS A 456 2.95 2.41 -25.98
N LEU A 457 1.95 2.54 -25.09
CA LEU A 457 1.10 1.40 -24.75
C LEU A 457 0.30 0.90 -25.96
N ALA A 458 -0.16 1.80 -26.84
CA ALA A 458 -0.80 1.42 -28.09
C ALA A 458 0.14 0.66 -29.04
N GLU A 459 1.41 1.05 -29.13
CA GLU A 459 2.44 0.29 -29.88
C GLU A 459 2.60 -1.13 -29.30
N VAL A 460 2.75 -1.25 -27.97
CA VAL A 460 2.86 -2.55 -27.29
C VAL A 460 1.61 -3.41 -27.52
N ILE A 461 0.41 -2.83 -27.45
CA ILE A 461 -0.84 -3.57 -27.67
C ILE A 461 -0.90 -4.07 -29.12
N ALA A 462 -0.55 -3.25 -30.11
CA ALA A 462 -0.54 -3.66 -31.51
C ALA A 462 0.44 -4.82 -31.78
N GLU A 463 1.57 -4.87 -31.06
CA GLU A 463 2.52 -5.97 -31.15
C GLU A 463 2.03 -7.26 -30.48
N GLN A 464 1.42 -7.16 -29.29
CA GLN A 464 0.97 -8.33 -28.52
C GLN A 464 -0.41 -8.86 -28.97
N PHE A 465 -1.24 -8.01 -29.58
CA PHE A 465 -2.59 -8.31 -30.03
C PHE A 465 -2.79 -7.80 -31.48
N PRO A 466 -2.23 -8.51 -32.48
CA PRO A 466 -2.17 -8.02 -33.86
C PRO A 466 -3.54 -7.83 -34.53
N ASP A 467 -4.58 -8.49 -34.02
CA ASP A 467 -5.96 -8.36 -34.52
C ASP A 467 -6.69 -7.11 -34.01
N VAL A 468 -6.09 -6.33 -33.10
CA VAL A 468 -6.67 -5.05 -32.66
C VAL A 468 -6.54 -4.03 -33.80
N PRO A 469 -7.65 -3.45 -34.29
CA PRO A 469 -7.58 -2.48 -35.37
C PRO A 469 -6.73 -1.26 -34.97
N ARG A 470 -5.78 -0.86 -35.82
CA ARG A 470 -4.90 0.27 -35.50
C ARG A 470 -5.66 1.57 -35.23
N ALA A 471 -6.74 1.82 -35.98
CA ALA A 471 -7.62 2.97 -35.77
C ALA A 471 -8.25 3.01 -34.36
N PHE A 472 -8.62 1.85 -33.79
CA PHE A 472 -9.18 1.76 -32.44
C PHE A 472 -8.21 2.28 -31.38
N LEU A 473 -6.92 1.97 -31.53
CA LEU A 473 -5.85 2.44 -30.65
C LEU A 473 -5.49 3.90 -30.90
N ASP A 474 -5.37 4.32 -32.17
CA ASP A 474 -5.02 5.69 -32.52
C ASP A 474 -6.08 6.70 -32.04
N GLU A 475 -7.37 6.36 -32.14
CA GLU A 475 -8.47 7.16 -31.59
C GLU A 475 -8.35 7.32 -30.06
N ALA A 476 -8.02 6.24 -29.35
CA ALA A 476 -7.81 6.29 -27.91
C ALA A 476 -6.65 7.22 -27.54
N VAL A 477 -5.51 7.08 -28.24
CA VAL A 477 -4.33 7.92 -28.03
C VAL A 477 -4.66 9.40 -28.30
N VAL A 478 -5.41 9.69 -29.36
CA VAL A 478 -5.83 11.07 -29.69
C VAL A 478 -6.68 11.66 -28.57
N GLU A 479 -7.69 10.97 -28.06
CA GLU A 479 -8.54 11.50 -26.99
C GLU A 479 -7.77 11.69 -25.66
N ILE A 480 -6.96 10.69 -25.28
CA ILE A 480 -6.16 10.74 -24.04
C ILE A 480 -5.17 11.90 -24.06
N THR A 481 -4.49 12.11 -25.20
CA THR A 481 -3.43 13.13 -25.36
C THR A 481 -3.93 14.48 -25.85
N ARG A 482 -5.23 14.65 -26.08
CA ARG A 482 -5.81 15.94 -26.50
C ARG A 482 -5.58 16.99 -25.41
N ASP A 483 -5.13 18.18 -25.81
CA ASP A 483 -4.99 19.34 -24.93
C ASP A 483 -6.07 20.38 -25.23
N ALA A 484 -6.54 21.10 -24.21
CA ALA A 484 -7.56 22.15 -24.33
C ALA A 484 -7.25 23.24 -25.36
N ALA A 485 -5.97 23.51 -25.65
CA ALA A 485 -5.52 24.67 -26.43
C ALA A 485 -4.96 24.34 -27.82
N GLY A 486 -4.95 23.07 -28.25
CA GLY A 486 -4.39 22.69 -29.56
C GLY A 486 -2.91 23.06 -29.73
N GLY A 487 -2.16 23.22 -28.63
CA GLY A 487 -0.74 23.54 -28.65
C GLY A 487 0.11 22.43 -29.28
N PRO A 488 1.33 22.73 -29.75
CA PRO A 488 2.21 21.72 -30.33
C PRO A 488 2.46 20.61 -29.30
N ARG A 489 2.10 19.38 -29.69
CA ARG A 489 2.43 18.15 -28.95
C ARG A 489 3.94 18.15 -28.68
N VAL A 490 4.36 18.43 -27.45
CA VAL A 490 5.72 18.10 -27.03
C VAL A 490 5.80 16.58 -27.09
N ARG A 491 6.57 16.06 -28.05
CA ARG A 491 6.86 14.63 -28.06
C ARG A 491 7.62 14.36 -26.75
N PRO A 492 7.09 13.52 -25.85
CA PRO A 492 7.86 13.14 -24.67
C PRO A 492 9.19 12.56 -25.15
N ALA A 493 10.29 12.94 -24.50
CA ALA A 493 11.57 12.30 -24.73
C ALA A 493 11.35 10.79 -24.50
N ARG A 494 11.81 9.95 -25.45
CA ARG A 494 11.78 8.51 -25.23
C ARG A 494 12.90 8.20 -24.24
N PRO A 495 12.59 7.72 -23.01
CA PRO A 495 13.63 7.35 -22.06
C PRO A 495 14.49 6.23 -22.65
N ALA A 496 15.71 6.07 -22.12
CA ALA A 496 16.63 5.01 -22.54
C ALA A 496 15.94 3.63 -22.48
N VAL A 497 16.27 2.74 -23.41
CA VAL A 497 15.68 1.39 -23.43
C VAL A 497 16.37 0.54 -22.36
N PRO A 498 15.64 -0.18 -21.48
CA PRO A 498 16.25 -0.96 -20.39
C PRO A 498 17.31 -1.99 -20.83
N GLY A 499 17.23 -2.48 -22.08
CA GLY A 499 18.20 -3.42 -22.65
C GLY A 499 19.51 -2.79 -23.14
N GLU A 500 19.58 -1.48 -23.32
CA GLU A 500 20.76 -0.76 -23.81
C GLU A 500 21.71 -0.49 -22.64
N TRP A 501 22.54 -1.47 -22.29
CA TRP A 501 23.52 -1.37 -21.21
C TRP A 501 24.90 -0.98 -21.75
N PRO A 502 25.65 -0.03 -21.15
CA PRO A 502 25.39 0.65 -19.86
C PRO A 502 24.57 1.95 -19.95
N GLY A 503 24.09 2.37 -21.13
CA GLY A 503 23.38 3.65 -21.28
C GLY A 503 22.13 3.80 -20.38
N SER A 504 21.36 2.73 -20.22
CA SER A 504 20.22 2.65 -19.29
C SER A 504 20.64 2.74 -17.82
N ARG A 505 21.79 2.15 -17.43
CA ARG A 505 22.38 2.32 -16.09
C ARG A 505 22.61 3.79 -15.79
N ASP A 506 23.37 4.46 -16.65
CA ASP A 506 23.79 5.85 -16.45
C ASP A 506 22.58 6.78 -16.44
N SER A 507 21.54 6.46 -17.21
CA SER A 507 20.28 7.22 -17.20
C SER A 507 19.51 7.06 -15.89
N MET A 508 19.32 5.83 -15.40
CA MET A 508 18.67 5.59 -14.10
C MET A 508 19.42 6.22 -12.94
N VAL A 509 20.76 6.15 -12.93
CA VAL A 509 21.60 6.79 -11.92
C VAL A 509 21.38 8.31 -11.91
N LYS A 510 21.35 8.95 -13.09
CA LYS A 510 21.05 10.39 -13.18
C LYS A 510 19.65 10.72 -12.66
N ALA A 511 18.65 9.90 -12.96
CA ALA A 511 17.30 10.08 -12.46
C ALA A 511 17.23 10.01 -10.92
N ILE A 512 17.90 9.02 -10.34
CA ILE A 512 18.00 8.83 -8.87
C ILE A 512 18.67 10.04 -8.23
N LEU A 513 19.85 10.44 -8.70
CA LEU A 513 20.61 11.55 -8.10
C LEU A 513 19.89 12.89 -8.27
N ALA A 514 19.21 13.12 -9.41
CA ALA A 514 18.41 14.32 -9.64
C ALA A 514 17.12 14.42 -8.79
N SER A 515 16.78 13.36 -8.05
CA SER A 515 15.62 13.32 -7.15
C SER A 515 15.99 13.44 -5.66
N ALA A 516 17.28 13.45 -5.33
CA ALA A 516 17.74 13.50 -3.95
C ALA A 516 17.32 14.82 -3.28
N THR A 517 16.89 14.73 -2.03
CA THR A 517 16.45 15.84 -1.17
C THR A 517 17.26 15.87 0.13
N PRO A 518 18.56 16.20 0.08
CA PRO A 518 19.45 16.17 1.25
C PRO A 518 19.04 17.14 2.37
N GLU A 519 18.18 18.12 2.07
CA GLU A 519 17.61 19.08 3.01
C GLU A 519 16.47 18.54 3.88
N ARG A 520 16.02 17.29 3.64
CA ARG A 520 14.94 16.66 4.39
C ARG A 520 15.48 15.70 5.45
N ASP A 521 14.83 15.70 6.62
CA ASP A 521 15.18 14.80 7.72
C ASP A 521 14.42 13.46 7.66
N ASP A 522 13.31 13.40 6.93
CA ASP A 522 12.43 12.22 6.87
C ASP A 522 12.84 11.21 5.78
N ARG A 523 13.41 11.69 4.66
CA ARG A 523 13.89 10.86 3.53
C ARG A 523 14.93 11.57 2.69
N LEU A 524 15.90 10.82 2.15
CA LEU A 524 16.86 11.34 1.17
C LEU A 524 16.38 11.19 -0.29
N PHE A 525 15.79 10.05 -0.64
CA PHE A 525 15.28 9.77 -1.99
C PHE A 525 13.78 9.54 -1.93
N PRO A 526 12.99 9.98 -2.92
CA PRO A 526 11.57 9.64 -3.00
C PRO A 526 11.35 8.16 -3.28
N GLY A 527 10.69 7.48 -2.35
CA GLY A 527 10.27 6.09 -2.50
C GLY A 527 8.77 5.85 -2.29
N ASP A 528 8.46 4.63 -1.89
CA ASP A 528 7.15 4.17 -1.43
C ASP A 528 6.66 4.94 -0.19
N ILE A 529 5.34 4.97 0.03
CA ILE A 529 4.73 5.61 1.20
C ILE A 529 5.19 5.01 2.53
N ALA A 530 5.72 3.79 2.53
CA ALA A 530 6.34 3.16 3.70
C ALA A 530 7.52 3.95 4.27
N GLN A 531 8.19 4.80 3.48
CA GLN A 531 9.30 5.63 3.96
C GLN A 531 8.89 6.64 5.05
N PHE A 532 7.59 6.97 5.14
CA PHE A 532 7.06 7.97 6.08
C PHE A 532 6.68 7.38 7.45
N SER A 533 6.97 6.10 7.72
CA SER A 533 6.94 5.55 9.08
C SER A 533 8.18 5.96 9.88
N ASP A 534 8.15 5.76 11.20
CA ASP A 534 9.31 6.01 12.08
C ASP A 534 10.56 5.27 11.52
N GLY A 535 11.59 6.02 11.13
CA GLY A 535 12.83 5.49 10.53
C GLY A 535 12.72 4.92 9.10
N GLY A 536 11.55 5.02 8.46
CA GLY A 536 11.27 4.39 7.16
C GLY A 536 12.15 4.89 6.01
N GLY A 537 12.59 6.15 6.07
CA GLY A 537 13.48 6.76 5.07
C GLY A 537 14.94 6.29 5.14
N LEU A 538 15.32 5.47 6.12
CA LEU A 538 16.71 5.01 6.32
C LEU A 538 16.98 3.64 5.69
N GLY A 539 16.01 2.71 5.80
CA GLY A 539 16.20 1.27 5.57
C GLY A 539 16.49 0.85 4.12
N LEU A 540 16.74 -0.44 3.95
CA LEU A 540 17.18 -1.02 2.66
C LEU A 540 16.03 -1.13 1.63
N ALA A 541 14.79 -1.39 2.04
CA ALA A 541 13.69 -1.58 1.09
C ALA A 541 13.21 -0.26 0.47
N HIS A 542 12.98 0.76 1.30
CA HIS A 542 12.27 1.99 0.92
C HIS A 542 13.07 3.27 1.18
N GLY A 543 14.26 3.16 1.80
CA GLY A 543 15.04 4.29 2.26
C GLY A 543 16.41 4.44 1.59
N ALA A 544 17.21 5.35 2.15
CA ALA A 544 18.52 5.75 1.62
C ALA A 544 19.51 4.59 1.49
N ALA A 545 19.57 3.68 2.47
CA ALA A 545 20.49 2.55 2.44
C ALA A 545 20.28 1.66 1.20
N GLY A 546 19.02 1.45 0.79
CA GLY A 546 18.66 0.67 -0.40
C GLY A 546 19.19 1.26 -1.70
N VAL A 547 19.03 2.57 -1.83
CA VAL A 547 19.46 3.31 -3.03
C VAL A 547 20.99 3.34 -3.10
N LEU A 548 21.67 3.64 -1.99
CA LEU A 548 23.12 3.65 -1.93
C LEU A 548 23.71 2.26 -2.23
N TYR A 549 23.09 1.19 -1.71
CA TYR A 549 23.46 -0.19 -2.04
C TYR A 549 23.35 -0.47 -3.54
N ALA A 550 22.24 -0.08 -4.18
CA ALA A 550 22.04 -0.31 -5.62
C ALA A 550 23.03 0.46 -6.49
N LEU A 551 23.39 1.70 -6.10
CA LEU A 551 24.40 2.50 -6.80
C LEU A 551 25.78 1.83 -6.74
N ASP A 552 26.21 1.39 -5.56
CA ASP A 552 27.49 0.69 -5.36
C ASP A 552 27.50 -0.64 -6.12
N ALA A 553 26.48 -1.48 -5.91
CA ALA A 553 26.42 -2.83 -6.48
C ALA A 553 26.32 -2.84 -8.02
N SER A 554 25.75 -1.80 -8.63
CA SER A 554 25.62 -1.66 -10.10
C SER A 554 26.84 -1.03 -10.78
N GLY A 555 27.88 -0.69 -10.02
CA GLY A 555 29.08 -0.04 -10.53
C GLY A 555 28.86 1.42 -10.94
N ALA A 556 27.82 2.08 -10.39
CA ALA A 556 27.57 3.51 -10.62
C ALA A 556 28.52 4.43 -9.82
N GLY A 557 29.22 3.87 -8.84
CA GLY A 557 30.11 4.59 -7.93
C GLY A 557 29.41 5.04 -6.65
N ARG A 558 30.16 5.74 -5.80
CA ARG A 558 29.70 6.22 -4.49
C ARG A 558 29.02 7.58 -4.58
N TYR A 559 28.16 7.87 -3.60
CA TYR A 559 27.48 9.15 -3.47
C TYR A 559 27.71 9.74 -2.07
N ASP A 560 28.84 10.45 -1.92
CA ASP A 560 29.34 10.95 -0.62
C ASP A 560 28.35 11.83 0.16
N GLU A 561 27.51 12.60 -0.53
CA GLU A 561 26.46 13.41 0.14
C GLU A 561 25.36 12.54 0.74
N GLY A 562 24.90 11.51 0.03
CA GLY A 562 23.91 10.60 0.56
C GLY A 562 24.45 9.72 1.69
N GLU A 563 25.72 9.34 1.62
CA GLU A 563 26.38 8.64 2.72
C GLU A 563 26.47 9.50 3.98
N ARG A 564 26.88 10.77 3.86
CA ARG A 564 26.87 11.72 4.98
C ARG A 564 25.48 11.90 5.57
N TRP A 565 24.47 12.06 4.72
CA TRP A 565 23.09 12.15 5.16
C TRP A 565 22.68 10.92 6.00
N LEU A 566 22.99 9.71 5.54
CA LEU A 566 22.66 8.48 6.28
C LEU A 566 23.41 8.37 7.63
N LEU A 567 24.65 8.85 7.69
CA LEU A 567 25.42 8.90 8.93
C LEU A 567 24.78 9.87 9.95
N ASP A 568 24.43 11.07 9.51
CA ASP A 568 23.86 12.12 10.36
C ASP A 568 22.49 11.69 10.93
N HIS A 569 21.64 11.07 10.10
CA HIS A 569 20.29 10.64 10.47
C HIS A 569 20.23 9.31 11.22
N THR A 570 21.38 8.75 11.54
CA THR A 570 21.49 7.58 12.41
C THR A 570 22.12 7.91 13.77
N ALA A 571 22.45 9.20 14.05
CA ALA A 571 23.28 9.67 15.17
C ALA A 571 22.56 10.57 16.19
N PRO A 572 21.59 10.08 17.00
CA PRO A 572 21.07 8.72 17.10
C PRO A 572 19.99 8.43 16.05
N PRO A 573 19.60 7.15 15.83
CA PRO A 573 18.48 6.86 14.95
C PRO A 573 17.15 7.36 15.54
N PRO A 574 16.15 7.69 14.71
CA PRO A 574 14.83 8.10 15.19
C PRO A 574 14.20 7.05 16.11
N PRO A 575 13.56 7.44 17.23
CA PRO A 575 12.85 6.51 18.09
C PRO A 575 11.77 5.74 17.33
N GLY A 576 11.70 4.42 17.56
CA GLY A 576 10.74 3.55 16.88
C GLY A 576 11.21 3.00 15.53
N THR A 577 12.44 3.31 15.10
CA THR A 577 13.05 2.70 13.90
C THR A 577 13.09 1.16 14.05
N PRO A 578 12.61 0.38 13.07
CA PRO A 578 12.67 -1.08 13.10
C PRO A 578 14.11 -1.63 13.19
N LEU A 579 14.25 -2.89 13.59
CA LEU A 579 15.55 -3.53 13.81
C LEU A 579 16.01 -4.41 12.63
N GLY A 580 15.13 -4.69 11.66
CA GLY A 580 15.35 -5.70 10.64
C GLY A 580 16.32 -5.33 9.51
N LEU A 581 16.48 -6.27 8.58
CA LEU A 581 17.37 -6.14 7.41
C LEU A 581 16.79 -5.20 6.35
N TYR A 582 15.51 -5.33 6.02
CA TYR A 582 14.94 -4.57 4.92
C TYR A 582 14.23 -3.29 5.37
N ASP A 583 13.67 -3.28 6.58
CA ASP A 583 12.91 -2.16 7.14
C ASP A 583 13.64 -1.37 8.23
N GLY A 584 14.84 -1.79 8.63
CA GLY A 584 15.44 -1.34 9.89
C GLY A 584 16.96 -1.20 9.94
N LEU A 585 17.44 -1.05 11.18
CA LEU A 585 18.82 -0.70 11.50
C LEU A 585 19.85 -1.75 11.08
N ALA A 586 19.51 -3.05 11.06
CA ALA A 586 20.46 -4.08 10.63
C ALA A 586 20.81 -3.92 9.14
N GLY A 587 19.85 -3.55 8.30
CA GLY A 587 20.10 -3.22 6.89
C GLY A 587 20.97 -1.99 6.71
N VAL A 588 20.72 -0.96 7.50
CA VAL A 588 21.53 0.27 7.49
C VAL A 588 22.97 -0.04 7.88
N ALA A 589 23.19 -0.83 8.94
CA ALA A 589 24.51 -1.25 9.38
C ALA A 589 25.25 -2.05 8.30
N LEU A 590 24.56 -2.99 7.62
CA LEU A 590 25.13 -3.76 6.51
C LEU A 590 25.65 -2.85 5.39
N VAL A 591 24.85 -1.87 4.96
CA VAL A 591 25.23 -0.96 3.88
C VAL A 591 26.34 -0.02 4.31
N LEU A 592 26.29 0.52 5.53
CA LEU A 592 27.36 1.37 6.06
C LEU A 592 28.70 0.64 6.14
N GLU A 593 28.73 -0.62 6.60
CA GLU A 593 29.96 -1.43 6.56
C GLU A 593 30.46 -1.64 5.12
N GLN A 594 29.56 -1.95 4.18
CA GLN A 594 29.94 -2.12 2.77
C GLN A 594 30.55 -0.84 2.17
N LEU A 595 30.05 0.33 2.55
CA LEU A 595 30.56 1.63 2.15
C LEU A 595 31.79 2.10 2.97
N GLY A 596 32.28 1.27 3.90
CA GLY A 596 33.50 1.53 4.68
C GLY A 596 33.28 2.32 5.98
N HIS A 597 32.05 2.53 6.42
CA HIS A 597 31.69 3.20 7.68
C HIS A 597 31.54 2.22 8.85
N ARG A 598 32.59 1.42 9.07
CA ARG A 598 32.60 0.27 9.99
C ARG A 598 32.16 0.60 11.41
N GLN A 599 32.76 1.62 12.02
CA GLN A 599 32.47 1.97 13.41
C GLN A 599 30.98 2.26 13.58
N ARG A 600 30.39 2.97 12.61
CA ARG A 600 28.99 3.29 12.66
C ARG A 600 28.09 2.07 12.53
N ALA A 601 28.43 1.14 11.64
CA ALA A 601 27.71 -0.13 11.53
C ALA A 601 27.69 -0.88 12.87
N LEU A 602 28.83 -0.93 13.58
CA LEU A 602 28.94 -1.57 14.89
C LEU A 602 28.12 -0.86 15.97
N ASP A 603 28.15 0.49 16.03
CA ASP A 603 27.38 1.27 17.00
C ASP A 603 25.86 1.00 16.86
N LEU A 604 25.37 0.89 15.61
CA LEU A 604 23.97 0.57 15.34
C LEU A 604 23.60 -0.84 15.80
N ILE A 605 24.45 -1.83 15.52
CA ILE A 605 24.23 -3.22 15.97
C ILE A 605 24.29 -3.33 17.50
N GLU A 606 25.17 -2.59 18.16
CA GLU A 606 25.18 -2.52 19.61
C GLU A 606 23.84 -1.99 20.15
N GLY A 607 23.27 -0.96 19.50
CA GLY A 607 21.90 -0.49 19.78
C GLY A 607 20.84 -1.58 19.60
N VAL A 608 20.88 -2.31 18.48
CA VAL A 608 19.94 -3.41 18.19
C VAL A 608 20.04 -4.52 19.26
N LEU A 609 21.25 -4.87 19.70
CA LEU A 609 21.48 -5.94 20.68
C LEU A 609 21.07 -5.56 22.10
N ARG A 610 20.87 -4.26 22.41
CA ARG A 610 20.29 -3.80 23.69
C ARG A 610 18.76 -3.95 23.74
N GLU A 611 18.11 -4.11 22.59
CA GLU A 611 16.67 -4.34 22.49
C GLU A 611 16.31 -5.82 22.65
N ASN A 612 15.01 -6.13 22.78
CA ASN A 612 14.52 -7.51 22.85
C ASN A 612 14.49 -8.18 21.46
N TRP A 613 15.63 -8.19 20.75
CA TRP A 613 15.77 -8.78 19.43
C TRP A 613 15.38 -10.27 19.34
N PRO A 614 15.55 -11.13 20.38
CA PRO A 614 15.11 -12.53 20.31
C PRO A 614 13.59 -12.70 20.11
N SER A 615 12.81 -11.65 20.40
CA SER A 615 11.36 -11.63 20.22
C SER A 615 10.90 -11.25 18.80
N LEU A 616 11.82 -10.83 17.92
CA LEU A 616 11.50 -10.52 16.52
C LEU A 616 10.88 -11.74 15.82
N ALA A 617 10.07 -11.50 14.79
CA ALA A 617 9.55 -12.55 13.90
C ALA A 617 10.70 -13.33 13.24
N SER A 618 10.44 -14.51 12.69
CA SER A 618 11.50 -15.32 12.07
C SER A 618 11.89 -14.87 10.66
N ASP A 619 11.13 -13.99 10.02
CA ASP A 619 11.28 -13.64 8.61
C ASP A 619 12.58 -12.87 8.25
N LEU A 620 12.81 -12.69 6.94
CA LEU A 620 13.97 -11.99 6.40
C LEU A 620 13.82 -10.47 6.42
N HIS A 621 12.59 -9.96 6.33
CA HIS A 621 12.31 -8.54 6.16
C HIS A 621 12.62 -7.74 7.43
N GLY A 622 11.87 -8.03 8.49
CA GLY A 622 11.96 -7.37 9.80
C GLY A 622 12.50 -8.28 10.90
N GLY A 623 12.74 -9.56 10.59
CA GLY A 623 12.92 -10.62 11.56
C GLY A 623 14.36 -11.11 11.80
N LEU A 624 14.42 -12.17 12.61
CA LEU A 624 15.64 -12.85 13.07
C LEU A 624 16.50 -13.39 11.93
N ALA A 625 15.90 -13.86 10.82
CA ALA A 625 16.68 -14.36 9.70
C ALA A 625 17.50 -13.24 9.04
N GLY A 626 16.88 -12.07 8.87
CA GLY A 626 17.57 -10.87 8.36
C GLY A 626 18.66 -10.40 9.31
N LEU A 627 18.34 -10.26 10.60
CA LEU A 627 19.30 -9.86 11.62
C LEU A 627 20.48 -10.85 11.73
N GLY A 628 20.20 -12.15 11.77
CA GLY A 628 21.22 -13.19 11.89
C GLY A 628 22.20 -13.21 10.71
N LEU A 629 21.71 -12.99 9.48
CA LEU A 629 22.55 -12.84 8.30
C LEU A 629 23.50 -11.63 8.41
N VAL A 630 22.99 -10.49 8.88
CA VAL A 630 23.79 -9.28 9.10
C VAL A 630 24.85 -9.51 10.18
N LEU A 631 24.46 -10.11 11.31
CA LEU A 631 25.37 -10.42 12.41
C LEU A 631 26.52 -11.34 11.97
N ALA A 632 26.20 -12.42 11.25
CA ALA A 632 27.21 -13.33 10.71
C ALA A 632 28.17 -12.62 9.75
N ARG A 633 27.63 -11.81 8.82
CA ARG A 633 28.44 -11.05 7.87
C ARG A 633 29.35 -10.03 8.54
N LEU A 634 28.85 -9.30 9.53
CA LEU A 634 29.68 -8.36 10.28
C LEU A 634 30.74 -9.10 11.09
N ALA A 635 30.41 -10.24 11.70
CA ALA A 635 31.41 -11.07 12.39
C ALA A 635 32.56 -11.49 11.46
N ASP A 636 32.26 -11.78 10.19
CA ASP A 636 33.26 -12.12 9.18
C ASP A 636 34.10 -10.91 8.73
N THR A 637 33.47 -9.75 8.50
CA THR A 637 34.19 -8.57 7.97
C THR A 637 34.95 -7.80 9.04
N THR A 638 34.49 -7.82 10.29
CA THR A 638 35.09 -7.08 11.42
C THR A 638 35.96 -7.96 12.32
N GLY A 639 35.71 -9.27 12.36
CA GLY A 639 36.38 -10.21 13.26
C GLY A 639 35.78 -10.28 14.67
N GLU A 640 34.66 -9.61 14.93
CA GLU A 640 33.99 -9.58 16.24
C GLU A 640 33.31 -10.92 16.57
N ALA A 641 33.95 -11.73 17.42
CA ALA A 641 33.48 -13.08 17.75
C ALA A 641 32.09 -13.10 18.44
N ALA A 642 31.75 -12.06 19.21
CA ALA A 642 30.45 -11.95 19.88
C ALA A 642 29.29 -11.89 18.87
N LEU A 643 29.49 -11.24 17.72
CA LEU A 643 28.46 -11.16 16.67
C LEU A 643 28.16 -12.55 16.07
N ARG A 644 29.18 -13.40 15.93
CA ARG A 644 29.02 -14.78 15.48
C ARG A 644 28.19 -15.61 16.47
N GLN A 645 28.41 -15.40 17.77
CA GLN A 645 27.62 -16.06 18.81
C GLN A 645 26.14 -15.65 18.76
N HIS A 646 25.85 -14.35 18.57
CA HIS A 646 24.47 -13.89 18.41
C HIS A 646 23.82 -14.37 17.11
N ALA A 647 24.57 -14.49 16.02
CA ALA A 647 24.07 -15.13 14.79
C ALA A 647 23.69 -16.60 15.03
N ALA A 648 24.53 -17.37 15.74
CA ALA A 648 24.22 -18.75 16.11
C ALA A 648 22.98 -18.84 17.03
N GLU A 649 22.85 -17.94 18.00
CA GLU A 649 21.67 -17.84 18.87
C GLU A 649 20.39 -17.57 18.06
N ALA A 650 20.45 -16.63 17.09
CA ALA A 650 19.34 -16.37 16.19
C ALA A 650 18.97 -17.62 15.37
N ALA A 651 19.97 -18.37 14.88
CA ALA A 651 19.75 -19.62 14.14
C ALA A 651 19.06 -20.68 15.01
N ASP A 652 19.51 -20.86 16.25
CA ASP A 652 18.90 -21.79 17.21
C ASP A 652 17.43 -21.44 17.52
N ILE A 653 17.12 -20.15 17.69
CA ILE A 653 15.74 -19.68 17.88
C ILE A 653 14.89 -19.99 16.64
N VAL A 654 15.41 -19.74 15.45
CA VAL A 654 14.71 -20.01 14.18
C VAL A 654 14.47 -21.51 14.01
N VAL A 655 15.47 -22.37 14.25
CA VAL A 655 15.32 -23.84 14.18
C VAL A 655 14.27 -24.32 15.18
N ARG A 656 14.28 -23.81 16.42
CA ARG A 656 13.28 -24.16 17.43
C ARG A 656 11.87 -23.81 16.98
N ARG A 657 11.65 -22.59 16.47
CA ARG A 657 10.34 -22.15 15.94
C ARG A 657 9.90 -22.93 14.70
N LEU A 658 10.85 -23.40 13.90
CA LEU A 658 10.56 -24.31 12.77
C LEU A 658 10.24 -25.73 13.23
N ALA A 659 10.61 -26.14 14.44
CA ALA A 659 10.18 -27.43 15.00
C ALA A 659 8.78 -27.38 15.63
N GLU A 660 8.29 -26.18 15.96
CA GLU A 660 6.94 -25.98 16.48
C GLU A 660 5.88 -26.27 15.41
N PRO A 661 4.71 -26.82 15.79
CA PRO A 661 3.59 -27.00 14.88
C PRO A 661 3.21 -25.68 14.24
N VAL A 662 2.96 -25.70 12.94
CA VAL A 662 2.56 -24.47 12.23
C VAL A 662 1.22 -24.00 12.80
N PRO A 663 1.14 -22.77 13.36
CA PRO A 663 -0.10 -22.25 13.90
C PRO A 663 -1.19 -22.19 12.82
N ASP A 664 -2.43 -22.56 13.17
CA ASP A 664 -3.58 -22.41 12.28
C ASP A 664 -4.04 -20.94 12.25
N THR A 665 -3.21 -20.09 11.64
CA THR A 665 -3.50 -18.66 11.49
C THR A 665 -4.15 -18.39 10.13
N PRO A 666 -5.24 -17.59 10.09
CA PRO A 666 -5.79 -17.14 8.82
C PRO A 666 -4.77 -16.25 8.11
N ARG A 667 -4.46 -16.59 6.84
CA ARG A 667 -3.56 -15.85 5.93
C ARG A 667 -2.07 -15.88 6.32
N ARG A 668 -1.49 -17.08 6.36
CA ARG A 668 -0.04 -17.29 6.46
C ARG A 668 0.68 -16.69 5.25
N ARG A 669 1.76 -15.95 5.49
CA ARG A 669 2.64 -15.38 4.45
C ARG A 669 3.64 -16.46 4.00
N ALA A 670 4.04 -16.42 2.73
CA ALA A 670 5.05 -17.29 2.13
C ALA A 670 5.96 -16.45 1.20
N GLY A 671 7.12 -16.97 0.83
CA GLY A 671 8.09 -16.29 -0.02
C GLY A 671 9.31 -15.77 0.75
N LEU A 672 10.19 -15.05 0.03
CA LEU A 672 11.52 -14.67 0.51
C LEU A 672 11.50 -13.71 1.71
N LEU A 673 10.72 -12.64 1.63
CA LEU A 673 10.78 -11.55 2.61
C LEU A 673 10.06 -11.89 3.91
N ARG A 674 8.86 -12.46 3.82
CA ARG A 674 7.96 -12.66 4.97
C ARG A 674 7.48 -14.10 5.15
N GLY A 675 7.95 -15.03 4.33
CA GLY A 675 7.71 -16.46 4.46
C GLY A 675 8.87 -17.20 5.12
N ALA A 676 8.81 -18.53 5.05
CA ALA A 676 9.82 -19.43 5.58
C ALA A 676 11.08 -19.53 4.69
N SER A 677 11.02 -19.07 3.43
CA SER A 677 12.19 -19.02 2.54
C SER A 677 13.29 -18.08 3.05
N GLY A 678 12.92 -17.01 3.77
CA GLY A 678 13.86 -16.14 4.48
C GLY A 678 14.69 -16.86 5.55
N PRO A 679 14.04 -17.52 6.54
CA PRO A 679 14.68 -18.48 7.43
C PRO A 679 15.53 -19.53 6.72
N ALA A 680 15.03 -20.11 5.62
CA ALA A 680 15.78 -21.11 4.87
C ALA A 680 17.11 -20.56 4.32
N LEU A 681 17.09 -19.34 3.77
CA LEU A 681 18.31 -18.65 3.31
C LEU A 681 19.30 -18.46 4.46
N PHE A 682 18.85 -17.96 5.60
CA PHE A 682 19.72 -17.75 6.76
C PHE A 682 20.36 -19.05 7.24
N LEU A 683 19.56 -20.10 7.41
CA LEU A 683 20.04 -21.41 7.83
C LEU A 683 20.98 -22.04 6.80
N LEU A 684 20.76 -21.80 5.50
CA LEU A 684 21.66 -22.27 4.46
C LEU A 684 23.03 -21.58 4.55
N ARG A 685 23.08 -20.27 4.80
CA ARG A 685 24.34 -19.56 5.04
C ARG A 685 25.04 -20.04 6.31
N GLN A 686 24.29 -20.33 7.37
CA GLN A 686 24.85 -20.95 8.59
C GLN A 686 25.42 -22.34 8.31
N HIS A 687 24.77 -23.15 7.47
CA HIS A 687 25.31 -24.43 7.03
C HIS A 687 26.62 -24.27 6.25
N GLU A 688 26.68 -23.33 5.31
CA GLU A 688 27.88 -23.05 4.51
C GLU A 688 29.07 -22.60 5.37
N GLU A 689 28.80 -21.85 6.43
CA GLU A 689 29.81 -21.36 7.37
C GLU A 689 30.30 -22.45 8.34
N THR A 690 29.39 -23.25 8.88
CA THR A 690 29.68 -24.18 10.00
C THR A 690 29.86 -25.64 9.57
N GLY A 691 29.33 -26.03 8.42
CA GLY A 691 29.22 -27.41 7.97
C GLY A 691 28.16 -28.25 8.71
N GLU A 692 27.39 -27.66 9.63
CA GLU A 692 26.43 -28.41 10.44
C GLU A 692 25.20 -28.85 9.62
N ALA A 693 24.96 -30.17 9.52
CA ALA A 693 23.87 -30.74 8.74
C ALA A 693 22.46 -30.38 9.26
N ARG A 694 22.33 -30.03 10.55
CA ARG A 694 21.04 -29.65 11.16
C ARG A 694 20.45 -28.40 10.52
N TYR A 695 21.30 -27.45 10.11
CA TYR A 695 20.84 -26.21 9.47
C TYR A 695 20.35 -26.46 8.05
N LEU A 696 21.04 -27.32 7.28
CA LEU A 696 20.58 -27.74 5.96
C LEU A 696 19.24 -28.47 6.03
N ALA A 697 19.06 -29.35 7.02
CA ALA A 697 17.78 -30.04 7.24
C ALA A 697 16.64 -29.07 7.59
N ALA A 698 16.91 -28.10 8.48
CA ALA A 698 15.94 -27.08 8.86
C ALA A 698 15.61 -26.12 7.70
N ALA A 699 16.58 -25.78 6.85
CA ALA A 699 16.35 -25.01 5.62
C ALA A 699 15.39 -25.74 4.66
N ALA A 700 15.54 -27.06 4.51
CA ALA A 700 14.64 -27.88 3.70
C ALA A 700 13.21 -27.86 4.24
N GLU A 701 13.04 -27.98 5.56
CA GLU A 701 11.72 -27.90 6.21
C GLU A 701 11.07 -26.53 5.99
N ALA A 702 11.85 -25.45 6.14
CA ALA A 702 11.37 -24.10 5.88
C ALA A 702 10.92 -23.90 4.42
N LEU A 703 11.66 -24.43 3.44
CA LEU A 703 11.26 -24.40 2.02
C LEU A 703 9.96 -25.18 1.76
N ARG A 704 9.80 -26.37 2.36
CA ARG A 704 8.56 -27.16 2.23
C ARG A 704 7.36 -26.42 2.77
N ARG A 705 7.48 -25.73 3.91
CA ARG A 705 6.39 -24.91 4.49
C ARG A 705 5.88 -23.83 3.54
N ASP A 706 6.78 -23.17 2.81
CA ASP A 706 6.39 -22.19 1.80
C ASP A 706 5.82 -22.85 0.54
N LEU A 707 6.37 -23.99 0.10
CA LEU A 707 5.86 -24.74 -1.06
C LEU A 707 4.46 -25.34 -0.83
N ASP A 708 4.12 -25.72 0.41
CA ASP A 708 2.77 -26.16 0.80
C ASP A 708 1.71 -25.06 0.64
N ARG A 709 2.15 -23.80 0.46
CA ARG A 709 1.30 -22.64 0.19
C ARG A 709 1.23 -22.31 -1.30
N CYS A 710 1.88 -23.06 -2.16
CA CYS A 710 1.86 -22.84 -3.59
C CYS A 710 0.77 -23.64 -4.30
N VAL A 711 0.25 -23.08 -5.39
CA VAL A 711 -0.70 -23.74 -6.30
C VAL A 711 -0.16 -23.71 -7.72
N THR A 712 -0.33 -24.80 -8.45
CA THR A 712 -0.07 -24.83 -9.88
C THR A 712 -1.23 -24.21 -10.64
N GLN A 713 -0.94 -23.16 -11.38
CA GLN A 713 -1.90 -22.46 -12.20
C GLN A 713 -2.38 -23.32 -13.36
N LYS A 714 -3.70 -23.49 -13.47
CA LYS A 714 -4.31 -24.24 -14.58
C LYS A 714 -4.07 -23.60 -15.95
N ALA A 715 -3.94 -22.28 -15.99
CA ALA A 715 -3.83 -21.52 -17.23
C ALA A 715 -2.43 -21.57 -17.86
N ASN A 716 -1.37 -21.54 -17.05
CA ASN A 716 0.01 -21.41 -17.52
C ASN A 716 0.99 -22.48 -16.98
N GLY A 717 0.56 -23.36 -16.05
CA GLY A 717 1.41 -24.37 -15.42
C GLY A 717 2.44 -23.82 -14.41
N GLY A 718 2.45 -22.51 -14.18
CA GLY A 718 3.32 -21.85 -13.21
C GLY A 718 2.97 -22.21 -11.78
N LEU A 719 3.99 -22.34 -10.93
CA LEU A 719 3.81 -22.52 -9.49
C LEU A 719 3.86 -21.15 -8.82
N GLU A 720 2.78 -20.78 -8.14
CA GLU A 720 2.62 -19.46 -7.50
C GLU A 720 2.15 -19.61 -6.06
N VAL A 721 2.53 -18.67 -5.18
CA VAL A 721 2.06 -18.64 -3.80
C VAL A 721 0.57 -18.30 -3.78
N ASP A 722 -0.25 -19.04 -3.02
CA ASP A 722 -1.68 -18.82 -2.85
C ASP A 722 -2.00 -18.13 -1.50
N GLU A 723 -2.55 -16.91 -1.57
CA GLU A 723 -3.04 -16.17 -0.40
C GLU A 723 -4.51 -16.48 -0.07
N GLY A 724 -5.17 -17.35 -0.84
CA GLY A 724 -6.59 -17.73 -0.72
C GLY A 724 -7.55 -16.78 -1.42
N TRP A 725 -7.06 -15.67 -1.97
CA TRP A 725 -7.85 -14.67 -2.73
C TRP A 725 -7.15 -14.18 -4.00
N ARG A 726 -5.85 -14.45 -4.13
CA ARG A 726 -5.01 -14.23 -5.32
C ARG A 726 -3.79 -15.15 -5.24
N THR A 727 -3.08 -15.23 -6.34
CA THR A 727 -1.78 -15.90 -6.42
C THR A 727 -0.64 -14.91 -6.71
N LEU A 728 0.58 -15.24 -6.30
CA LEU A 728 1.73 -14.34 -6.35
C LEU A 728 2.98 -15.05 -6.92
N PRO A 729 3.46 -14.63 -8.10
CA PRO A 729 4.72 -15.10 -8.67
C PRO A 729 5.95 -14.31 -8.20
N TYR A 730 5.74 -13.19 -7.49
CA TYR A 730 6.77 -12.16 -7.29
C TYR A 730 7.94 -12.57 -6.37
N LEU A 731 9.02 -11.78 -6.41
CA LEU A 731 10.25 -12.07 -5.68
C LEU A 731 10.11 -11.94 -4.15
N GLY A 732 9.34 -10.97 -3.65
CA GLY A 732 9.24 -10.67 -2.22
C GLY A 732 8.39 -11.68 -1.45
N ASP A 733 7.09 -11.71 -1.71
CA ASP A 733 6.10 -12.58 -1.04
C ASP A 733 5.51 -13.64 -2.01
N GLY A 734 6.25 -14.00 -3.05
CA GLY A 734 5.77 -14.91 -4.09
C GLY A 734 6.78 -16.01 -4.40
N SER A 735 6.42 -16.81 -5.40
CA SER A 735 7.12 -18.06 -5.69
C SER A 735 8.53 -17.88 -6.26
N ALA A 736 8.81 -16.79 -7.00
CA ALA A 736 10.18 -16.50 -7.46
C ALA A 736 11.17 -16.29 -6.31
N GLY A 737 10.70 -15.75 -5.17
CA GLY A 737 11.50 -15.65 -3.95
C GLY A 737 11.90 -17.00 -3.36
N ILE A 738 10.96 -17.95 -3.37
CA ILE A 738 11.22 -19.34 -3.00
C ILE A 738 12.24 -19.95 -3.96
N GLY A 739 12.06 -19.71 -5.27
CA GLY A 739 12.94 -20.20 -6.33
C GLY A 739 14.41 -19.78 -6.17
N LEU A 740 14.67 -18.56 -5.72
CA LEU A 740 16.05 -18.12 -5.45
C LEU A 740 16.75 -18.95 -4.39
N VAL A 741 16.04 -19.31 -3.32
CA VAL A 741 16.60 -20.08 -2.21
C VAL A 741 16.68 -21.57 -2.58
N LEU A 742 15.74 -22.07 -3.40
CA LEU A 742 15.81 -23.40 -3.99
C LEU A 742 17.05 -23.59 -4.86
N ASP A 743 17.41 -22.61 -5.69
CA ASP A 743 18.62 -22.66 -6.53
C ASP A 743 19.88 -22.85 -5.68
N ASP A 744 19.96 -22.24 -4.49
CA ASP A 744 21.09 -22.40 -3.58
C ASP A 744 21.05 -23.73 -2.84
N TYR A 745 19.88 -24.12 -2.36
CA TYR A 745 19.71 -25.40 -1.66
C TYR A 745 20.11 -26.58 -2.55
N LEU A 746 19.67 -26.55 -3.82
CA LEU A 746 19.96 -27.59 -4.81
C LEU A 746 21.43 -27.67 -5.23
N ALA A 747 22.25 -26.64 -4.93
CA ALA A 747 23.70 -26.71 -5.12
C ALA A 747 24.37 -27.63 -4.09
N HIS A 748 23.74 -27.86 -2.93
CA HIS A 748 24.27 -28.70 -1.85
C HIS A 748 23.76 -30.14 -1.91
N THR A 749 22.47 -30.33 -2.25
CA THR A 749 21.85 -31.66 -2.29
C THR A 749 20.73 -31.72 -3.32
N HIS A 750 20.52 -32.90 -3.91
CA HIS A 750 19.42 -33.16 -4.83
C HIS A 750 18.12 -33.44 -4.07
N ASP A 751 17.01 -32.84 -4.51
CA ASP A 751 15.65 -33.12 -4.04
C ASP A 751 14.68 -32.98 -5.24
N GLU A 752 14.03 -34.09 -5.64
CA GLU A 752 13.15 -34.10 -6.82
C GLU A 752 11.91 -33.21 -6.65
N GLY A 753 11.42 -33.05 -5.42
CA GLY A 753 10.28 -32.17 -5.12
C GLY A 753 10.65 -30.71 -5.36
N PHE A 754 11.84 -30.34 -4.91
CA PHE A 754 12.40 -29.00 -5.11
C PHE A 754 12.74 -28.72 -6.58
N GLU A 755 13.24 -29.72 -7.32
CA GLU A 755 13.46 -29.59 -8.76
C GLU A 755 12.15 -29.35 -9.52
N ARG A 756 11.09 -30.09 -9.20
CA ARG A 756 9.75 -29.86 -9.79
C ARG A 756 9.21 -28.48 -9.43
N ALA A 757 9.36 -28.05 -8.17
CA ALA A 757 8.93 -26.74 -7.72
C ALA A 757 9.68 -25.62 -8.47
N ARG A 758 11.01 -25.73 -8.57
CA ARG A 758 11.89 -24.82 -9.31
C ARG A 758 11.48 -24.68 -10.77
N ALA A 759 11.13 -25.77 -11.46
CA ALA A 759 10.63 -25.72 -12.83
C ALA A 759 9.26 -25.01 -12.96
N GLY A 760 8.35 -25.24 -12.01
CA GLY A 760 7.06 -24.53 -11.96
C GLY A 760 7.23 -23.04 -11.67
N ILE A 761 8.15 -22.67 -10.78
CA ILE A 761 8.48 -21.27 -10.45
C ILE A 761 9.10 -20.56 -11.65
N LEU A 762 10.02 -21.22 -12.37
CA LEU A 762 10.59 -20.70 -13.60
C LEU A 762 9.51 -20.41 -14.65
N THR A 763 8.52 -21.30 -14.76
CA THR A 763 7.36 -21.10 -15.65
C THR A 763 6.59 -19.84 -15.25
N ALA A 764 6.31 -19.65 -13.96
CA ALA A 764 5.65 -18.45 -13.45
C ALA A 764 6.47 -17.18 -13.76
N ALA A 765 7.80 -17.22 -13.58
CA ALA A 765 8.74 -16.13 -13.80
C ALA A 765 8.97 -15.75 -15.28
N THR A 766 8.45 -16.54 -16.23
CA THR A 766 8.58 -16.28 -17.67
C THR A 766 7.32 -15.71 -18.31
N SER A 767 6.26 -15.42 -17.54
CA SER A 767 5.02 -14.81 -18.02
C SER A 767 5.26 -13.51 -18.81
N ARG A 768 4.46 -13.27 -19.87
CA ARG A 768 4.60 -12.06 -20.71
C ARG A 768 4.21 -10.79 -19.97
N PHE A 769 3.20 -10.83 -19.10
CA PHE A 769 2.70 -9.68 -18.35
C PHE A 769 2.81 -9.84 -16.83
N TYR A 770 3.25 -8.76 -16.17
CA TYR A 770 3.19 -8.56 -14.73
C TYR A 770 2.61 -7.17 -14.47
N ALA A 771 1.91 -7.00 -13.35
CA ALA A 771 1.19 -5.75 -13.09
C ALA A 771 2.10 -4.57 -12.70
N GLN A 772 3.34 -4.82 -12.27
CA GLN A 772 4.23 -3.82 -11.67
C GLN A 772 5.69 -4.01 -12.15
N PRO A 773 6.50 -2.93 -12.17
CA PRO A 773 7.90 -3.02 -12.58
C PRO A 773 8.86 -3.41 -11.45
N GLY A 774 8.50 -3.17 -10.19
CA GLY A 774 9.41 -3.18 -9.04
C GLY A 774 10.14 -4.50 -8.76
N LEU A 775 11.12 -4.43 -7.85
CA LEU A 775 12.00 -5.55 -7.52
C LEU A 775 11.29 -6.64 -6.74
N PHE A 776 10.66 -6.31 -5.61
CA PHE A 776 10.00 -7.32 -4.77
C PHE A 776 8.59 -7.66 -5.23
N GLN A 777 7.91 -6.73 -5.89
CA GLN A 777 6.58 -6.92 -6.46
C GLN A 777 6.57 -6.43 -7.91
N GLY A 778 7.17 -7.20 -8.82
CA GLY A 778 7.15 -6.84 -10.22
C GLY A 778 8.14 -7.57 -11.10
N ARG A 779 8.27 -7.05 -12.33
CA ARG A 779 9.08 -7.65 -13.40
C ARG A 779 10.58 -7.57 -13.13
N ALA A 780 11.08 -6.53 -12.47
CA ALA A 780 12.50 -6.46 -12.10
C ALA A 780 12.91 -7.65 -11.21
N GLY A 781 12.02 -8.10 -10.32
CA GLY A 781 12.24 -9.32 -9.54
C GLY A 781 12.36 -10.58 -10.39
N MET A 782 11.60 -10.68 -11.47
CA MET A 782 11.66 -11.81 -12.40
C MET A 782 12.95 -11.80 -13.21
N ILE A 783 13.41 -10.61 -13.62
CA ILE A 783 14.71 -10.41 -14.27
C ILE A 783 15.83 -10.88 -13.34
N LEU A 784 15.82 -10.44 -12.07
CA LEU A 784 16.83 -10.86 -11.10
C LEU A 784 16.81 -12.38 -10.86
N HIS A 785 15.61 -12.97 -10.73
CA HIS A 785 15.47 -14.42 -10.59
C HIS A 785 16.05 -15.18 -11.81
N LEU A 786 15.66 -14.80 -13.03
CA LEU A 786 16.13 -15.44 -14.26
C LEU A 786 17.62 -15.25 -14.53
N ALA A 787 18.17 -14.08 -14.20
CA ALA A 787 19.61 -13.80 -14.34
C ALA A 787 20.47 -14.72 -13.46
N ARG A 788 19.91 -15.15 -12.32
CA ARG A 788 20.58 -15.97 -11.33
C ARG A 788 20.33 -17.46 -11.48
N SER A 789 19.13 -17.84 -11.95
CA SER A 789 18.71 -19.23 -11.93
C SER A 789 19.51 -20.11 -12.88
N SER A 790 19.89 -21.29 -12.39
CA SER A 790 20.55 -22.34 -13.18
C SER A 790 19.56 -23.37 -13.74
N ALA A 791 18.25 -23.16 -13.55
CA ALA A 791 17.21 -24.09 -13.95
C ALA A 791 17.19 -24.31 -15.47
N PRO A 792 16.99 -25.55 -15.95
CA PRO A 792 16.75 -25.81 -17.36
C PRO A 792 15.56 -24.97 -17.86
N GLY A 793 15.79 -24.08 -18.83
CA GLY A 793 14.77 -23.16 -19.36
C GLY A 793 14.98 -21.69 -18.97
N ALA A 794 15.86 -21.39 -18.00
CA ALA A 794 16.32 -20.03 -17.67
C ALA A 794 17.27 -19.50 -18.75
N THR A 795 16.77 -19.37 -19.98
CA THR A 795 17.59 -19.02 -21.14
C THR A 795 17.82 -17.51 -21.22
N ARG A 796 18.90 -17.12 -21.91
CA ARG A 796 19.17 -15.70 -22.23
C ARG A 796 18.03 -15.06 -23.02
N GLU A 797 17.30 -15.84 -23.82
CA GLU A 797 16.15 -15.35 -24.56
C GLU A 797 14.99 -14.98 -23.63
N ARG A 798 14.65 -15.85 -22.66
CA ARG A 798 13.63 -15.54 -21.64
C ARG A 798 14.00 -14.31 -20.84
N LEU A 799 15.27 -14.20 -20.44
CA LEU A 799 15.78 -13.03 -19.74
C LEU A 799 15.65 -11.76 -20.60
N ALA A 800 16.06 -11.81 -21.87
CA ALA A 800 15.95 -10.68 -22.79
C ALA A 800 14.49 -10.23 -23.01
N GLN A 801 13.55 -11.19 -23.08
CA GLN A 801 12.13 -10.92 -23.17
C GLN A 801 11.60 -10.21 -21.91
N GLN A 802 12.06 -10.58 -20.71
CA GLN A 802 11.68 -9.88 -19.48
C GLN A 802 12.27 -8.46 -19.42
N ILE A 803 13.51 -8.27 -19.88
CA ILE A 803 14.14 -6.94 -19.97
C ILE A 803 13.38 -6.05 -20.96
N ALA A 804 12.98 -6.57 -22.12
CA ALA A 804 12.16 -5.84 -23.08
C ALA A 804 10.79 -5.46 -22.48
N GLY A 805 10.13 -6.40 -21.80
CA GLY A 805 8.85 -6.17 -21.13
C GLY A 805 8.93 -5.18 -19.96
N LEU A 806 10.11 -4.92 -19.39
CA LEU A 806 10.30 -3.86 -18.39
C LEU A 806 10.12 -2.48 -19.03
N GLY A 807 10.45 -2.34 -20.31
CA GLY A 807 10.26 -1.11 -21.10
C GLY A 807 8.80 -0.64 -21.16
N TRP A 808 7.83 -1.54 -20.98
CA TRP A 808 6.41 -1.18 -20.89
C TRP A 808 6.14 -0.18 -19.77
N PHE A 809 6.95 -0.19 -18.71
CA PHE A 809 6.85 0.67 -17.54
C PHE A 809 7.85 1.84 -17.53
N ALA A 810 8.71 1.96 -18.54
CA ALA A 810 9.72 3.03 -18.60
C ALA A 810 9.05 4.41 -18.65
N MET A 811 9.43 5.30 -17.73
CA MET A 811 8.94 6.68 -17.65
C MET A 811 10.11 7.65 -17.80
N ASP A 812 9.80 8.87 -18.21
CA ASP A 812 10.76 9.97 -18.23
C ASP A 812 10.73 10.72 -16.89
N TYR A 813 11.92 11.00 -16.35
CA TYR A 813 12.13 11.98 -15.30
C TYR A 813 13.31 12.85 -15.67
N GLN A 814 13.04 14.11 -16.03
CA GLN A 814 14.05 15.08 -16.46
C GLN A 814 14.93 14.55 -17.62
N GLY A 815 14.33 13.88 -18.61
CA GLY A 815 15.07 13.31 -19.74
C GLY A 815 15.79 11.99 -19.43
N GLN A 816 15.55 11.39 -18.26
CA GLN A 816 16.20 10.17 -17.80
C GLN A 816 15.19 9.03 -17.57
N LEU A 817 15.65 7.79 -17.71
CA LEU A 817 14.87 6.59 -17.44
C LEU A 817 14.58 6.46 -15.94
N ALA A 818 13.30 6.46 -15.59
CA ALA A 818 12.81 6.17 -14.25
C ALA A 818 11.65 5.17 -14.30
N PHE A 819 11.32 4.59 -13.14
CA PHE A 819 10.23 3.63 -13.01
C PHE A 819 9.19 4.08 -11.96
N PRO A 820 7.91 3.78 -12.22
CA PRO A 820 6.83 4.04 -11.29
C PRO A 820 6.91 3.08 -10.09
N GLY A 821 6.57 3.57 -8.90
CA GLY A 821 6.54 2.78 -7.67
C GLY A 821 5.31 1.87 -7.56
N HIS A 822 5.05 1.37 -6.35
CA HIS A 822 3.85 0.57 -6.08
C HIS A 822 2.57 1.36 -6.44
N GLN A 823 1.53 0.66 -6.94
CA GLN A 823 0.32 1.25 -7.56
C GLN A 823 0.52 2.09 -8.84
N MET A 824 1.77 2.38 -9.23
CA MET A 824 2.14 3.11 -10.44
C MET A 824 1.54 4.52 -10.59
N MET A 825 1.12 5.15 -9.49
CA MET A 825 0.57 6.51 -9.52
C MET A 825 1.66 7.58 -9.53
N ARG A 826 2.85 7.25 -9.00
CA ARG A 826 4.02 8.13 -8.94
C ARG A 826 5.30 7.32 -9.21
N LEU A 827 6.36 8.02 -9.56
CA LEU A 827 7.72 7.50 -9.63
C LEU A 827 8.22 7.12 -8.22
N SER A 828 9.13 6.15 -8.18
CA SER A 828 9.85 5.76 -6.98
C SER A 828 11.32 5.53 -7.34
N MET A 829 12.21 5.89 -6.42
CA MET A 829 13.66 5.71 -6.55
C MET A 829 14.19 4.64 -5.60
N ASP A 830 13.33 4.05 -4.76
CA ASP A 830 13.74 3.04 -3.78
C ASP A 830 14.06 1.67 -4.40
N LEU A 831 14.68 0.81 -3.59
CA LEU A 831 15.11 -0.52 -3.98
C LEU A 831 13.94 -1.49 -4.20
N SER A 832 12.91 -1.41 -3.38
CA SER A 832 11.81 -2.38 -3.34
C SER A 832 10.86 -2.26 -4.53
N THR A 833 10.49 -1.03 -4.85
CA THR A 833 9.37 -0.67 -5.72
C THR A 833 9.82 0.12 -6.96
N GLY A 834 10.96 0.82 -6.86
CA GLY A 834 11.33 1.88 -7.79
C GLY A 834 12.56 1.61 -8.66
N THR A 835 13.15 2.72 -9.09
CA THR A 835 14.23 2.79 -10.07
C THR A 835 15.52 2.11 -9.58
N ALA A 836 15.88 2.23 -8.30
CA ALA A 836 17.06 1.53 -7.75
C ALA A 836 16.90 0.00 -7.80
N GLY A 837 15.68 -0.52 -7.58
CA GLY A 837 15.37 -1.94 -7.75
C GLY A 837 15.52 -2.43 -9.18
N CYS A 838 15.04 -1.63 -10.15
CA CYS A 838 15.21 -1.92 -11.57
C CYS A 838 16.67 -1.87 -12.00
N LEU A 839 17.43 -0.89 -11.49
CA LEU A 839 18.87 -0.76 -11.69
C LEU A 839 19.62 -2.01 -11.20
N LEU A 840 19.35 -2.46 -9.98
CA LEU A 840 19.98 -3.66 -9.42
C LEU A 840 19.66 -4.91 -10.25
N ALA A 841 18.41 -5.11 -10.65
CA ALA A 841 18.00 -6.26 -11.45
C ALA A 841 18.65 -6.27 -12.85
N LEU A 842 18.74 -5.11 -13.51
CA LEU A 842 19.38 -4.99 -14.82
C LEU A 842 20.89 -5.17 -14.72
N ALA A 843 21.53 -4.61 -13.69
CA ALA A 843 22.94 -4.85 -13.40
C ALA A 843 23.23 -6.34 -13.19
N ALA A 844 22.42 -7.02 -12.37
CA ALA A 844 22.55 -8.47 -12.14
C ALA A 844 22.43 -9.30 -13.43
N ALA A 845 21.63 -8.82 -14.39
CA ALA A 845 21.41 -9.48 -15.68
C ALA A 845 22.44 -9.16 -16.77
N ARG A 846 23.15 -8.02 -16.67
CA ARG A 846 23.96 -7.45 -17.77
C ARG A 846 25.40 -7.16 -17.42
N ASP A 847 25.74 -7.03 -16.14
CA ASP A 847 27.10 -6.77 -15.71
C ASP A 847 27.94 -8.04 -15.74
N ASP A 848 29.01 -8.03 -16.54
CA ASP A 848 29.93 -9.14 -16.69
C ASP A 848 30.69 -9.44 -15.38
N ALA A 849 30.88 -8.43 -14.52
CA ALA A 849 31.50 -8.59 -13.21
C ALA A 849 30.61 -9.34 -12.21
N ARG A 850 29.30 -9.44 -12.48
CA ARG A 850 28.26 -10.07 -11.64
C ARG A 850 28.28 -9.61 -10.17
N THR A 851 28.63 -8.34 -9.92
CA THR A 851 28.68 -7.77 -8.56
C THR A 851 27.30 -7.42 -8.03
N ALA A 852 26.33 -7.16 -8.92
CA ALA A 852 24.97 -6.83 -8.54
C ALA A 852 24.15 -8.09 -8.16
N HIS A 853 23.66 -8.11 -6.92
CA HIS A 853 22.76 -9.14 -6.41
C HIS A 853 21.93 -8.60 -5.23
N LEU A 854 20.94 -9.36 -4.76
CA LEU A 854 20.33 -9.07 -3.45
C LEU A 854 21.32 -9.43 -2.33
N PRO A 855 21.33 -8.73 -1.18
CA PRO A 855 22.16 -9.13 -0.05
C PRO A 855 21.97 -10.60 0.31
N PHE A 856 23.09 -11.29 0.56
CA PHE A 856 23.15 -12.71 0.90
C PHE A 856 22.67 -13.69 -0.17
N LEU A 857 22.40 -13.23 -1.40
CA LEU A 857 21.99 -14.05 -2.54
C LEU A 857 22.91 -13.84 -3.76
N PRO A 858 24.25 -14.05 -3.63
CA PRO A 858 25.15 -13.96 -4.77
C PRO A 858 24.78 -14.99 -5.85
N PRO A 859 25.28 -14.86 -7.10
CA PRO A 859 25.11 -15.89 -8.12
C PRO A 859 25.60 -17.27 -7.61
N PRO A 860 24.86 -18.36 -7.85
CA PRO A 860 25.28 -19.68 -7.43
C PRO A 860 26.61 -20.05 -8.12
N PRO A 861 27.51 -20.78 -7.44
CA PRO A 861 28.77 -21.21 -8.02
C PRO A 861 28.51 -22.02 -9.30
N ALA A 862 29.25 -21.74 -10.37
CA ALA A 862 29.14 -22.49 -11.61
C ALA A 862 29.30 -23.98 -11.30
N ALA A 863 28.36 -24.81 -11.74
CA ALA A 863 28.36 -26.24 -11.44
C ALA A 863 29.75 -26.81 -11.73
N HIS A 864 30.41 -27.32 -10.69
CA HIS A 864 31.63 -28.09 -10.88
C HIS A 864 31.28 -29.23 -11.83
N ILE A 865 31.74 -29.12 -13.08
CA ILE A 865 31.84 -30.28 -13.97
C ILE A 865 32.79 -31.20 -13.23
N ARG A 866 32.23 -32.17 -12.48
CA ARG A 866 33.02 -33.29 -11.96
C ARG A 866 33.58 -33.95 -13.19
N GLY A 867 34.82 -33.62 -13.51
CA GLY A 867 35.59 -34.30 -14.53
C GLY A 867 35.46 -35.78 -14.25
N SER A 868 34.89 -36.51 -15.21
CA SER A 868 35.01 -37.94 -15.29
C SER A 868 36.49 -38.27 -15.18
N ALA A 869 36.91 -38.78 -14.02
CA ALA A 869 38.21 -39.38 -13.86
C ALA A 869 38.22 -40.65 -14.72
N ILE A 870 38.96 -40.55 -15.83
CA ILE A 870 39.57 -41.56 -16.72
C ILE A 870 38.88 -42.93 -16.78
#